data_AF-A0A947GVP7-F1
#
_entry.id   AF-A0A947GVP7-F1
#
_cell.length_a   1.000
_cell.length_b   1.000
_cell.length_c   1.000
_cell.angle_alpha   90.00
_cell.angle_beta   90.00
_cell.angle_gamma   90.00
#
_symmetry.space_group_name_H-M   'P 1'
#
loop_
_entity.id
_entity.type
_entity.pdbx_description
1 polymer ?
#
loop_
_entity_poly.entity_id
_entity_poly.type
_entity_poly.pdbx_seq_one_letter_code
_entity_poly.pdbx_strand_id
1 'polypeptide(L)'
;MKLVRSPLCAAAAAVLLAVSASPAFSADDPATEMRLLRQQEKQRTNIYKAYFPDLATARKAAITFHANLLEAQYDTGFLVLELDALEIATLRSYGFRVENAPEFIQRRDEFLNQIQQAADARAGAATQGTTDSTTGAITRPVARGDASIQSISGYACYETVEETFAAAQGFATSFPNLAQWLDVGDSWQKTQGLGGYDIRVLKLTNSATGGTKPKLFVNSAIHAREYTTAPLVLEFARWLVNGYGTNADATWIMDHHEVHLMLQANPDGRKKAEGGLSWRKNTNTAYCGATSNSRGADLNRNFSFGWNSTGGQGSSGTPCNETYRGPTAGSEPETQALQSYVRSLFPDRRGPNLGDAAPADTMGMHLDIHSYSQLVLWPWGTTSTPSGNATALQTLGRRLAYFNGYTPQQSIGLYPTDGTSDGPSYGELGVAAFTIELGTSFFESCTSYNNSTKPKNLPALIYSAKVVRAPYQIPGGADVTTLSLSNDASGAGVAAGTPVTLTASATHTRFNQSNGTEPVRNVTAAQAFIDVPPWSAGATPITLAASDGSFNATTEAVSGTLNTTGLSLGKHLVFVRAQAASGQWGPVTAQFLNITNVTPPANNEVEPNDSRATANAVAAPATWSGAMGASSDNDYFVVNLPAGATLTATLTPNATSDYDLYVYNASGTQLGKSERGLGLVDTVTLTNTTGAAAQRYVRVRYYSGGTGATNGRYTLGLAW
;
A
#
# COMPACT_ATOMS: atom_id res chain seq x y z
N MET A 1 1.13 32.63 -11.10
CA MET A 1 2.26 33.09 -10.25
C MET A 1 3.28 31.97 -10.20
N LYS A 2 4.33 32.02 -11.03
CA LYS A 2 5.41 31.01 -11.04
C LYS A 2 6.53 31.51 -10.13
N LEU A 3 6.86 30.78 -9.07
CA LEU A 3 8.16 30.89 -8.41
C LEU A 3 9.19 30.34 -9.40
N VAL A 4 9.75 31.19 -10.26
CA VAL A 4 10.77 30.77 -11.23
C VAL A 4 12.13 31.08 -10.64
N ARG A 5 12.95 30.06 -10.44
CA ARG A 5 14.38 30.22 -10.23
C ARG A 5 14.96 30.93 -11.45
N SER A 6 15.39 32.18 -11.29
CA SER A 6 16.20 32.82 -12.32
C SER A 6 17.53 32.05 -12.42
N PRO A 7 18.05 31.77 -13.62
CA PRO A 7 19.35 31.13 -13.80
C PRO A 7 20.43 32.18 -13.52
N LEU A 8 20.58 32.57 -12.26
CA LEU A 8 21.68 33.39 -11.81
C LEU A 8 22.71 32.46 -11.19
N CYS A 9 23.92 32.55 -11.75
CA CYS A 9 25.11 31.83 -11.36
C CYS A 9 25.15 31.59 -9.86
N ALA A 10 25.23 30.31 -9.46
CA ALA A 10 25.86 29.97 -8.20
C ALA A 10 27.32 30.41 -8.32
N ALA A 11 27.60 31.66 -7.93
CA ALA A 11 28.95 32.08 -7.63
C ALA A 11 29.40 31.17 -6.50
N ALA A 12 30.27 30.23 -6.82
CA ALA A 12 30.98 29.43 -5.85
C ALA A 12 31.62 30.41 -4.86
N ALA A 13 31.13 30.43 -3.63
CA ALA A 13 31.92 30.90 -2.51
C ALA A 13 33.04 29.85 -2.33
N ALA A 14 34.07 29.96 -3.15
CA ALA A 14 35.35 29.32 -2.91
C ALA A 14 35.97 30.01 -1.68
N VAL A 15 35.53 29.60 -0.50
CA VAL A 15 36.33 29.81 0.70
C VAL A 15 37.55 28.92 0.52
N LEU A 16 38.67 29.51 0.09
CA LEU A 16 39.99 28.91 0.25
C LEU A 16 40.25 28.78 1.76
N LEU A 17 39.76 27.69 2.35
CA LEU A 17 40.38 27.14 3.54
C LEU A 17 41.66 26.49 3.07
N ALA A 18 42.80 27.11 3.41
CA ALA A 18 44.09 26.47 3.35
C ALA A 18 44.05 25.23 4.27
N VAL A 19 43.70 24.09 3.69
CA VAL A 19 43.87 22.79 4.32
C VAL A 19 45.37 22.52 4.29
N SER A 20 46.02 22.68 5.44
CA SER A 20 47.32 22.06 5.68
C SER A 20 47.19 20.58 5.28
N ALA A 21 48.12 20.12 4.44
CA ALA A 21 48.16 18.75 3.97
C ALA A 21 48.25 17.79 5.17
N SER A 22 47.09 17.34 5.64
CA SER A 22 46.95 16.15 6.46
C SER A 22 47.23 14.96 5.54
N PRO A 23 47.88 13.90 6.04
CA PRO A 23 48.35 12.81 5.19
C PRO A 23 47.15 12.21 4.45
N ALA A 24 47.39 11.79 3.20
CA ALA A 24 46.40 11.08 2.40
C ALA A 24 45.86 9.89 3.19
N PHE A 25 44.66 10.03 3.75
CA PHE A 25 43.93 8.91 4.33
C PHE A 25 43.52 8.02 3.15
N SER A 26 44.09 6.82 3.08
CA SER A 26 43.61 5.80 2.16
C SER A 26 42.14 5.53 2.51
N ALA A 27 41.28 5.68 1.51
CA ALA A 27 39.84 5.45 1.58
C ALA A 27 39.49 3.95 1.53
N ASP A 28 40.45 3.06 1.81
CA ASP A 28 40.30 1.61 1.62
C ASP A 28 39.57 0.92 2.79
N ASP A 29 39.19 1.66 3.84
CA ASP A 29 38.37 1.16 4.95
C ASP A 29 36.96 1.80 4.95
N PRO A 30 35.89 1.01 4.72
CA PRO A 30 34.51 1.47 4.77
C PRO A 30 34.11 2.16 6.09
N ALA A 31 34.69 1.74 7.22
CA ALA A 31 34.39 2.36 8.52
C ALA A 31 34.97 3.77 8.62
N THR A 32 36.20 3.96 8.16
CA THR A 32 36.87 5.27 8.06
C THR A 32 36.14 6.19 7.09
N GLU A 33 35.72 5.68 5.93
CA GLU A 33 34.91 6.43 4.97
C GLU A 33 33.62 6.95 5.62
N MET A 34 32.83 6.07 6.24
CA MET A 34 31.58 6.46 6.88
C MET A 34 31.77 7.49 8.00
N ARG A 35 32.86 7.41 8.76
CA ARG A 35 33.17 8.42 9.79
C ARG A 35 33.39 9.81 9.18
N LEU A 36 34.12 9.89 8.07
CA LEU A 36 34.34 11.14 7.32
C LEU A 36 33.02 11.69 6.75
N LEU A 37 32.20 10.83 6.13
CA LEU A 37 30.92 11.24 5.55
C LEU A 37 29.94 11.77 6.61
N ARG A 38 29.91 11.16 7.81
CA ARG A 38 29.12 11.68 8.93
C ARG A 38 29.61 13.03 9.45
N GLN A 39 30.93 13.27 9.42
CA GLN A 39 31.49 14.58 9.77
C GLN A 39 31.06 15.66 8.77
N GLN A 40 31.09 15.36 7.47
CA GLN A 40 30.58 16.27 6.43
C GLN A 40 29.08 16.55 6.61
N GLU A 41 28.29 15.54 6.95
CA GLU A 41 26.85 15.72 7.17
C GLU A 41 26.56 16.66 8.34
N LYS A 42 27.32 16.56 9.44
CA LYS A 42 27.21 17.47 10.59
C LYS A 42 27.59 18.92 10.26
N GLN A 43 28.44 19.14 9.26
CA GLN A 43 28.83 20.49 8.82
C GLN A 43 27.71 21.25 8.09
N ARG A 44 26.66 20.55 7.63
CA ARG A 44 25.48 21.18 7.02
C ARG A 44 24.64 21.85 8.11
N THR A 45 24.77 23.17 8.25
CA THR A 45 24.14 23.96 9.32
C THR A 45 23.17 25.03 8.81
N ASN A 46 23.12 25.26 7.50
CA ASN A 46 22.21 26.15 6.78
C ASN A 46 20.79 25.56 6.66
N ILE A 47 20.23 25.08 7.78
CA ILE A 47 18.91 24.44 7.81
C ILE A 47 17.91 25.33 8.56
N TYR A 48 16.77 25.55 7.93
CA TYR A 48 15.77 26.53 8.36
C TYR A 48 14.37 25.92 8.40
N LYS A 49 13.55 26.41 9.33
CA LYS A 49 12.09 26.30 9.29
C LYS A 49 11.54 27.46 8.49
N ALA A 50 10.86 27.17 7.39
CA ALA A 50 10.11 28.15 6.61
C ALA A 50 8.61 28.00 6.94
N TYR A 51 8.11 28.84 7.83
CA TYR A 51 6.69 28.92 8.18
C TYR A 51 5.93 29.56 7.03
N PHE A 52 4.94 28.85 6.51
CA PHE A 52 4.20 29.26 5.32
C PHE A 52 2.93 30.06 5.66
N PRO A 53 2.53 31.03 4.82
CA PRO A 53 1.33 31.83 5.05
C PRO A 53 0.03 31.06 4.78
N ASP A 54 0.07 30.09 3.87
CA ASP A 54 -1.05 29.22 3.52
C ASP A 54 -0.54 27.92 2.86
N LEU A 55 -1.38 26.89 2.86
CA LEU A 55 -1.03 25.56 2.35
C LEU A 55 -0.74 25.54 0.85
N ALA A 56 -1.41 26.38 0.05
CA ALA A 56 -1.19 26.41 -1.39
C ALA A 56 0.19 27.00 -1.72
N THR A 57 0.60 28.03 -0.99
CA THR A 57 1.94 28.63 -1.07
C THR A 57 3.00 27.67 -0.53
N ALA A 58 2.73 26.96 0.57
CA ALA A 58 3.61 25.91 1.10
C ALA A 58 3.93 24.84 0.05
N ARG A 59 2.90 24.32 -0.62
CA ARG A 59 3.06 23.29 -1.65
C ARG A 59 3.91 23.80 -2.81
N LYS A 60 3.70 25.03 -3.27
CA LYS A 60 4.54 25.66 -4.31
C LYS A 60 6.00 25.83 -3.88
N ALA A 61 6.25 26.15 -2.61
CA ALA A 61 7.61 26.23 -2.09
C ALA A 61 8.25 24.84 -1.98
N ALA A 62 7.55 23.85 -1.42
CA ALA A 62 8.02 22.46 -1.36
C ALA A 62 8.42 21.92 -2.75
N ILE A 63 7.65 22.33 -3.76
CA ILE A 63 7.93 22.08 -5.17
C ILE A 63 9.18 22.82 -5.67
N THR A 64 9.25 24.13 -5.45
CA THR A 64 10.31 24.98 -5.98
C THR A 64 11.67 24.62 -5.39
N PHE A 65 11.69 24.30 -4.10
CA PHE A 65 12.87 23.96 -3.32
C PHE A 65 12.95 22.45 -3.04
N HIS A 66 12.38 21.61 -3.91
CA HIS A 66 12.29 20.17 -3.67
C HIS A 66 13.64 19.51 -3.39
N ALA A 67 14.71 19.93 -4.08
CA ALA A 67 16.06 19.41 -3.84
C ALA A 67 16.62 19.74 -2.44
N ASN A 68 16.12 20.82 -1.84
CA ASN A 68 16.52 21.38 -0.56
C ASN A 68 15.60 20.96 0.59
N LEU A 69 14.41 20.42 0.29
CA LEU A 69 13.37 20.08 1.25
C LEU A 69 13.77 18.83 2.03
N LEU A 70 13.73 18.90 3.36
CA LEU A 70 14.12 17.82 4.28
C LEU A 70 12.93 17.23 5.06
N GLU A 71 11.98 18.08 5.47
CA GLU A 71 10.67 17.66 6.02
C GLU A 71 9.56 18.62 5.57
N ALA A 72 8.32 18.12 5.45
CA ALA A 72 7.12 18.95 5.25
C ALA A 72 6.12 18.77 6.40
N GLN A 73 5.97 19.80 7.23
CA GLN A 73 5.11 19.78 8.41
C GLN A 73 3.83 20.57 8.14
N TYR A 74 2.98 20.06 7.26
CA TYR A 74 1.79 20.77 6.78
C TYR A 74 0.78 21.10 7.90
N ASP A 75 0.64 20.23 8.90
CA ASP A 75 -0.31 20.44 10.00
C ASP A 75 0.15 21.51 11.01
N THR A 76 1.47 21.69 11.14
CA THR A 76 2.07 22.67 12.07
C THR A 76 2.56 23.93 11.37
N GLY A 77 2.40 24.02 10.04
CA GLY A 77 2.56 25.28 9.31
C GLY A 77 3.97 25.60 8.82
N PHE A 78 4.88 24.62 8.68
CA PHE A 78 6.24 24.89 8.20
C PHE A 78 6.87 23.79 7.33
N LEU A 79 7.92 24.17 6.59
CA LEU A 79 8.82 23.29 5.87
C LEU A 79 10.20 23.33 6.52
N VAL A 80 10.95 22.22 6.51
CA VAL A 80 12.37 22.20 6.89
C VAL A 80 13.20 22.11 5.62
N LEU A 81 14.06 23.10 5.40
CA LEU A 81 14.80 23.30 4.15
C LEU A 81 16.26 23.62 4.43
N GLU A 82 17.15 23.09 3.61
CA GLU A 82 18.52 23.62 3.50
C GLU A 82 18.52 24.82 2.55
N LEU A 83 18.85 26.03 3.03
CA LEU A 83 18.69 27.25 2.23
C LEU A 83 19.96 28.10 2.19
N ASP A 84 20.22 28.73 1.05
CA ASP A 84 21.16 29.85 0.95
C ASP A 84 20.48 31.21 1.23
N ALA A 85 21.28 32.29 1.28
CA ALA A 85 20.77 33.63 1.57
C ALA A 85 19.76 34.16 0.53
N LEU A 86 19.92 33.79 -0.74
CA LEU A 86 19.02 34.20 -1.83
C LEU A 86 17.70 33.43 -1.77
N GLU A 87 17.74 32.15 -1.43
CA GLU A 87 16.57 31.30 -1.25
C GLU A 87 15.73 31.76 -0.06
N ILE A 88 16.37 32.15 1.05
CA ILE A 88 15.70 32.77 2.21
C ILE A 88 15.01 34.09 1.79
N ALA A 89 15.70 34.95 1.05
CA ALA A 89 15.13 36.21 0.57
C ALA A 89 13.93 35.96 -0.36
N THR A 90 14.04 34.94 -1.22
CA THR A 90 12.96 34.50 -2.11
C THR A 90 11.74 34.07 -1.31
N LEU A 91 11.88 33.14 -0.36
CA LEU A 91 10.77 32.68 0.49
C LEU A 91 10.10 33.84 1.25
N ARG A 92 10.89 34.75 1.84
CA ARG A 92 10.35 35.92 2.54
C ARG A 92 9.52 36.83 1.64
N SER A 93 9.88 36.97 0.36
CA SER A 93 9.10 37.75 -0.62
C SER A 93 7.71 37.16 -0.89
N TYR A 94 7.51 35.87 -0.63
CA TYR A 94 6.23 35.18 -0.72
C TYR A 94 5.53 35.04 0.64
N GLY A 95 5.95 35.80 1.65
CA GLY A 95 5.30 35.84 2.96
C GLY A 95 5.73 34.74 3.93
N PHE A 96 6.79 33.98 3.64
CA PHE A 96 7.31 33.01 4.61
C PHE A 96 8.06 33.71 5.74
N ARG A 97 7.84 33.23 6.97
CA ARG A 97 8.75 33.51 8.09
C ARG A 97 9.81 32.42 8.15
N VAL A 98 11.08 32.80 8.01
CA VAL A 98 12.19 31.84 7.94
C VAL A 98 13.10 32.01 9.16
N GLU A 99 13.26 30.93 9.91
CA GLU A 99 14.00 30.85 11.18
C GLU A 99 14.98 29.67 11.13
N ASN A 100 16.07 29.72 11.89
CA ASN A 100 16.99 28.57 12.02
C ASN A 100 16.22 27.35 12.58
N ALA A 101 16.63 26.14 12.19
CA ALA A 101 16.06 24.89 12.69
C ALA A 101 17.04 24.15 13.64
N PRO A 102 17.43 24.72 14.79
CA PRO A 102 18.42 24.12 15.67
C PRO A 102 17.99 22.74 16.19
N GLU A 103 16.68 22.52 16.38
CA GLU A 103 16.19 21.22 16.85
C GLU A 103 16.32 20.13 15.79
N PHE A 104 16.20 20.48 14.50
CA PHE A 104 16.44 19.52 13.41
C PHE A 104 17.92 19.11 13.38
N ILE A 105 18.82 20.11 13.44
CA ILE A 105 20.27 19.89 13.44
C ILE A 105 20.68 19.04 14.64
N GLN A 106 20.18 19.37 15.84
CA GLN A 106 20.44 18.61 17.06
C GLN A 106 19.99 17.15 16.92
N ARG A 107 18.73 16.90 16.51
CA ARG A 107 18.22 15.54 16.32
C ARG A 107 19.06 14.74 15.33
N ARG A 108 19.45 15.35 14.21
CA ARG A 108 20.32 14.72 13.20
C ARG A 108 21.68 14.38 13.80
N ASP A 109 22.33 15.31 14.48
CA ASP A 109 23.68 15.12 14.98
C ASP A 109 23.74 14.11 16.13
N GLU A 110 22.72 14.11 17.00
CA GLU A 110 22.51 13.07 18.03
C GLU A 110 22.34 11.70 17.38
N PHE A 111 21.50 11.58 16.35
CA PHE A 111 21.31 10.34 15.60
C PHE A 111 22.61 9.85 14.95
N LEU A 112 23.37 10.74 14.30
CA LEU A 112 24.66 10.41 13.70
C LEU A 112 25.70 9.96 14.76
N ASN A 113 25.68 10.57 15.95
CA ASN A 113 26.52 10.15 17.07
C ASN A 113 26.14 8.75 17.56
N GLN A 114 24.85 8.47 17.74
CA GLN A 114 24.35 7.17 18.19
C GLN A 114 24.74 6.06 17.21
N ILE A 115 24.56 6.28 15.90
CA ILE A 115 24.96 5.29 14.89
C ILE A 115 26.47 5.08 14.87
N GLN A 116 27.26 6.16 14.99
CA GLN A 116 28.72 6.04 15.05
C GLN A 116 29.17 5.22 16.27
N GLN A 117 28.62 5.50 17.45
CA GLN A 117 28.92 4.75 18.67
C GLN A 117 28.54 3.27 18.54
N ALA A 118 27.38 2.97 17.97
CA ALA A 118 26.95 1.59 17.72
C ALA A 118 27.84 0.87 16.70
N ALA A 119 28.39 1.58 15.72
CA ALA A 119 29.36 1.01 14.78
C ALA A 119 30.72 0.74 15.45
N ASP A 120 31.24 1.70 16.23
CA ASP A 120 32.50 1.55 16.94
C ASP A 120 32.44 0.43 18.00
N ALA A 121 31.31 0.29 18.71
CA ALA A 121 31.09 -0.80 19.66
C ALA A 121 31.12 -2.19 18.99
N ARG A 122 30.49 -2.33 17.81
CA ARG A 122 30.50 -3.57 17.02
C ARG A 122 31.91 -3.91 16.53
N ALA A 123 32.68 -2.92 16.09
CA ALA A 123 34.07 -3.10 15.69
C ALA A 123 34.95 -3.52 16.89
N GLY A 124 34.76 -2.89 18.06
CA GLY A 124 35.48 -3.23 19.30
C GLY A 124 35.21 -4.66 19.77
N ALA A 125 33.96 -5.11 19.71
CA ALA A 125 33.59 -6.49 20.06
C ALA A 125 34.22 -7.53 19.11
N ALA A 126 34.36 -7.22 17.82
CA ALA A 126 35.04 -8.10 16.86
C ALA A 126 36.55 -8.23 17.12
N THR A 127 37.17 -7.24 17.76
CA THR A 127 38.60 -7.24 18.12
C THR A 127 38.92 -7.89 19.47
N GLN A 128 37.95 -8.06 20.36
CA GLN A 128 38.10 -8.77 21.63
C GLN A 128 37.78 -10.27 21.46
N GLY A 129 38.70 -11.03 20.86
CA GLY A 129 38.64 -12.49 20.89
C GLY A 129 38.86 -13.01 22.32
N THR A 130 37.99 -13.88 22.83
CA THR A 130 38.22 -14.60 24.09
C THR A 130 39.31 -15.65 23.89
N THR A 131 40.38 -15.55 24.68
CA THR A 131 41.40 -16.61 24.80
C THR A 131 40.88 -17.72 25.72
N ASP A 132 40.74 -18.94 25.20
CA ASP A 132 40.50 -20.14 26.00
C ASP A 132 41.75 -20.44 26.85
N SER A 133 41.62 -20.31 28.18
CA SER A 133 42.70 -20.48 29.15
C SER A 133 43.17 -21.93 29.32
N THR A 134 42.54 -22.89 28.62
CA THR A 134 42.89 -24.32 28.71
C THR A 134 43.68 -24.85 27.52
N THR A 135 43.65 -24.19 26.35
CA THR A 135 44.27 -24.71 25.12
C THR A 135 45.24 -23.76 24.42
N GLY A 136 45.29 -22.48 24.81
CA GLY A 136 46.18 -21.48 24.17
C GLY A 136 45.83 -21.19 22.70
N ALA A 137 44.72 -21.73 22.19
CA ALA A 137 44.24 -21.45 20.84
C ALA A 137 43.45 -20.13 20.84
N ILE A 138 43.80 -19.22 19.92
CA ILE A 138 42.96 -18.08 19.60
C ILE A 138 41.73 -18.61 18.85
N THR A 139 40.66 -18.87 19.57
CA THR A 139 39.35 -19.05 18.95
C THR A 139 38.87 -17.68 18.48
N ARG A 140 39.14 -17.35 17.21
CA ARG A 140 38.33 -16.34 16.51
C ARG A 140 36.89 -16.84 16.59
N PRO A 141 35.91 -16.05 17.06
CA PRO A 141 34.52 -16.38 16.81
C PRO A 141 34.38 -16.42 15.29
N VAL A 142 34.27 -17.61 14.73
CA VAL A 142 33.65 -17.75 13.42
C VAL A 142 32.25 -17.22 13.65
N ALA A 143 31.91 -16.09 13.05
CA ALA A 143 30.58 -15.54 13.08
C ALA A 143 29.64 -16.51 12.35
N ARG A 144 29.26 -17.60 13.04
CA ARG A 144 28.11 -18.42 12.71
C ARG A 144 26.97 -17.92 13.57
N GLY A 145 25.95 -17.39 12.91
CA GLY A 145 24.58 -17.80 13.21
C GLY A 145 23.74 -16.96 14.15
N ASP A 146 24.27 -15.95 14.85
CA ASP A 146 23.45 -15.01 15.62
C ASP A 146 23.46 -13.62 14.98
N ALA A 147 22.79 -13.51 13.83
CA ALA A 147 22.35 -12.23 13.33
C ALA A 147 21.14 -11.79 14.17
N SER A 148 21.40 -11.11 15.28
CA SER A 148 20.38 -10.24 15.88
C SER A 148 19.88 -9.32 14.77
N ILE A 149 18.59 -9.42 14.43
CA ILE A 149 17.89 -8.67 13.38
C ILE A 149 18.40 -7.21 13.36
N GLN A 150 18.99 -6.77 12.24
CA GLN A 150 19.59 -5.43 12.08
C GLN A 150 18.66 -4.53 11.27
N SER A 151 17.46 -4.28 11.79
CA SER A 151 16.65 -3.17 11.31
C SER A 151 17.49 -1.88 11.28
N ILE A 152 17.16 -0.94 10.40
CA ILE A 152 17.90 0.33 10.31
C ILE A 152 17.99 0.97 11.70
N SER A 153 19.20 1.30 12.16
CA SER A 153 19.42 1.83 13.50
C SER A 153 18.59 3.11 13.70
N GLY A 154 17.83 3.20 14.79
CA GLY A 154 16.86 4.28 15.05
C GLY A 154 15.53 4.18 14.30
N TYR A 155 15.40 3.22 13.38
CA TYR A 155 14.21 3.00 12.54
C TYR A 155 13.88 1.51 12.46
N ALA A 156 13.57 0.91 13.62
CA ALA A 156 13.48 -0.55 13.78
C ALA A 156 12.40 -1.24 12.93
N CYS A 157 11.47 -0.48 12.34
CA CYS A 157 10.42 -0.96 11.46
C CYS A 157 10.85 -1.07 9.99
N TYR A 158 12.02 -0.56 9.62
CA TYR A 158 12.53 -0.61 8.26
C TYR A 158 13.65 -1.63 8.15
N GLU A 159 13.49 -2.52 7.18
CA GLU A 159 14.50 -3.47 6.77
C GLU A 159 15.69 -2.74 6.12
N THR A 160 16.89 -3.24 6.40
CA THR A 160 18.09 -2.92 5.62
C THR A 160 18.02 -3.50 4.21
N VAL A 161 18.94 -3.11 3.32
CA VAL A 161 19.12 -3.73 1.99
C VAL A 161 19.20 -5.26 2.11
N GLU A 162 20.04 -5.76 3.02
CA GLU A 162 20.25 -7.20 3.23
C GLU A 162 19.00 -7.90 3.75
N GLU A 163 18.29 -7.31 4.70
CA GLU A 163 17.05 -7.88 5.23
C GLU A 163 15.93 -7.89 4.18
N THR A 164 15.84 -6.83 3.37
CA THR A 164 14.91 -6.76 2.24
C THR A 164 15.18 -7.87 1.24
N PHE A 165 16.46 -8.08 0.89
CA PHE A 165 16.88 -9.14 -0.04
C PHE A 165 16.68 -10.54 0.56
N ALA A 166 16.98 -10.72 1.84
CA ALA A 166 16.76 -11.98 2.54
C ALA A 166 15.26 -12.34 2.61
N ALA A 167 14.38 -11.35 2.84
CA ALA A 167 12.94 -11.57 2.82
C ALA A 167 12.46 -11.98 1.42
N ALA A 168 12.90 -11.29 0.36
CA ALA A 168 12.54 -11.63 -1.00
C ALA A 168 13.04 -13.01 -1.45
N GLN A 169 14.29 -13.34 -1.11
CA GLN A 169 14.85 -14.68 -1.32
C GLN A 169 14.06 -15.73 -0.51
N GLY A 170 13.68 -15.41 0.72
CA GLY A 170 12.86 -16.26 1.57
C GLY A 170 11.51 -16.61 0.93
N PHE A 171 10.85 -15.66 0.26
CA PHE A 171 9.64 -15.93 -0.51
C PHE A 171 9.89 -16.88 -1.68
N ALA A 172 10.94 -16.64 -2.48
CA ALA A 172 11.29 -17.51 -3.60
C ALA A 172 11.64 -18.94 -3.16
N THR A 173 12.31 -19.10 -2.02
CA THR A 173 12.64 -20.41 -1.45
C THR A 173 11.40 -21.11 -0.86
N SER A 174 10.56 -20.39 -0.13
CA SER A 174 9.40 -20.97 0.58
C SER A 174 8.20 -21.21 -0.33
N PHE A 175 8.05 -20.40 -1.38
CA PHE A 175 6.92 -20.42 -2.30
C PHE A 175 7.37 -20.41 -3.77
N PRO A 176 8.15 -21.41 -4.23
CA PRO A 176 8.76 -21.40 -5.57
C PRO A 176 7.74 -21.40 -6.72
N ASN A 177 6.50 -21.84 -6.46
CA ASN A 177 5.42 -21.77 -7.44
C ASN A 177 4.79 -20.37 -7.54
N LEU A 178 4.99 -19.51 -6.53
CA LEU A 178 4.39 -18.18 -6.42
C LEU A 178 5.42 -17.05 -6.57
N ALA A 179 6.71 -17.32 -6.33
CA ALA A 179 7.74 -16.31 -6.21
C ALA A 179 9.05 -16.73 -6.89
N GLN A 180 9.68 -15.78 -7.59
CA GLN A 180 11.01 -15.93 -8.19
C GLN A 180 11.86 -14.69 -7.88
N TRP A 181 13.12 -14.89 -7.51
CA TRP A 181 14.07 -13.82 -7.22
C TRP A 181 15.06 -13.67 -8.37
N LEU A 182 14.80 -12.72 -9.24
CA LEU A 182 15.48 -12.54 -10.53
C LEU A 182 16.63 -11.54 -10.38
N ASP A 183 17.79 -11.89 -10.89
CA ASP A 183 18.91 -10.96 -11.10
C ASP A 183 18.74 -10.27 -12.46
N VAL A 184 18.80 -8.93 -12.46
CA VAL A 184 18.56 -8.09 -13.65
C VAL A 184 19.70 -7.12 -13.93
N GLY A 185 20.79 -7.16 -13.16
CA GLY A 185 21.95 -6.30 -13.33
C GLY A 185 22.72 -6.07 -12.03
N ASP A 186 23.68 -5.16 -12.05
CA ASP A 186 24.58 -4.90 -10.91
C ASP A 186 24.58 -3.44 -10.51
N SER A 187 24.78 -3.17 -9.22
CA SER A 187 25.02 -1.82 -8.72
C SER A 187 26.40 -1.30 -9.11
N TRP A 188 26.61 0.01 -9.07
CA TRP A 188 27.87 0.61 -9.48
C TRP A 188 29.06 0.03 -8.70
N GLN A 189 29.00 -0.05 -7.37
CA GLN A 189 30.11 -0.59 -6.58
C GLN A 189 30.43 -2.03 -7.00
N LYS A 190 29.39 -2.84 -7.27
CA LYS A 190 29.57 -4.23 -7.71
C LYS A 190 30.26 -4.28 -9.08
N THR A 191 29.88 -3.44 -10.03
CA THR A 191 30.58 -3.35 -11.33
C THR A 191 32.04 -2.92 -11.21
N GLN A 192 32.39 -2.19 -10.16
CA GLN A 192 33.76 -1.77 -9.88
C GLN A 192 34.56 -2.76 -9.02
N GLY A 193 33.95 -3.87 -8.57
CA GLY A 193 34.59 -4.84 -7.69
C GLY A 193 34.83 -4.33 -6.26
N LEU A 194 34.07 -3.33 -5.79
CA LEU A 194 34.25 -2.67 -4.49
C LEU A 194 33.35 -3.28 -3.38
N GLY A 195 32.83 -4.49 -3.59
CA GLY A 195 31.59 -4.91 -2.93
C GLY A 195 30.39 -4.19 -3.57
N GLY A 196 29.17 -4.45 -3.11
CA GLY A 196 27.94 -3.93 -3.73
C GLY A 196 26.91 -5.03 -3.89
N TYR A 197 25.91 -4.79 -4.73
CA TYR A 197 24.71 -5.61 -4.77
C TYR A 197 24.30 -5.93 -6.20
N ASP A 198 23.71 -7.11 -6.38
CA ASP A 198 22.87 -7.39 -7.54
C ASP A 198 21.64 -6.46 -7.49
N ILE A 199 21.23 -5.96 -8.65
CA ILE A 199 19.92 -5.36 -8.85
C ILE A 199 18.96 -6.50 -9.14
N ARG A 200 17.96 -6.67 -8.28
CA ARG A 200 17.07 -7.82 -8.31
C ARG A 200 15.60 -7.45 -8.31
N VAL A 201 14.79 -8.35 -8.85
CA VAL A 201 13.33 -8.23 -8.92
C VAL A 201 12.66 -9.48 -8.34
N LEU A 202 11.74 -9.26 -7.41
CA LEU A 202 10.83 -10.29 -6.90
C LEU A 202 9.64 -10.37 -7.85
N LYS A 203 9.61 -11.42 -8.66
CA LYS A 203 8.45 -11.75 -9.50
C LYS A 203 7.49 -12.60 -8.68
N LEU A 204 6.26 -12.13 -8.55
CA LEU A 204 5.15 -12.79 -7.86
C LEU A 204 4.03 -13.13 -8.85
N THR A 205 3.73 -14.41 -9.01
CA THR A 205 2.61 -14.92 -9.80
C THR A 205 2.44 -16.41 -9.53
N ASN A 206 1.23 -16.94 -9.63
CA ASN A 206 1.04 -18.39 -9.64
C ASN A 206 1.51 -18.99 -10.97
N SER A 207 2.67 -19.64 -10.97
CA SER A 207 3.24 -20.28 -12.16
C SER A 207 2.45 -21.50 -12.65
N ALA A 208 1.54 -22.05 -11.83
CA ALA A 208 0.68 -23.16 -12.23
C ALA A 208 -0.48 -22.72 -13.14
N THR A 209 -0.83 -21.42 -13.17
CA THR A 209 -1.85 -20.89 -14.08
C THR A 209 -1.21 -20.30 -15.33
N GLY A 210 -1.70 -20.75 -16.49
CA GLY A 210 -1.19 -20.32 -17.80
C GLY A 210 -1.84 -19.05 -18.36
N GLY A 211 -1.55 -18.76 -19.63
CA GLY A 211 -2.12 -17.64 -20.40
C GLY A 211 -1.32 -16.34 -20.30
N THR A 212 -1.71 -15.35 -21.09
CA THR A 212 -1.09 -14.02 -21.07
C THR A 212 -1.53 -13.26 -19.82
N LYS A 213 -0.57 -13.00 -18.92
CA LYS A 213 -0.79 -12.25 -17.69
C LYS A 213 -0.31 -10.79 -17.83
N PRO A 214 -1.20 -9.80 -17.63
CA PRO A 214 -0.82 -8.40 -17.44
C PRO A 214 0.17 -8.24 -16.28
N LYS A 215 1.06 -7.24 -16.38
CA LYS A 215 2.16 -7.06 -15.41
C LYS A 215 2.05 -5.73 -14.67
N LEU A 216 2.18 -5.78 -13.34
CA LEU A 216 2.47 -4.61 -12.52
C LEU A 216 3.98 -4.61 -12.24
N PHE A 217 4.69 -3.56 -12.62
CA PHE A 217 6.05 -3.34 -12.18
C PHE A 217 6.08 -2.22 -11.13
N VAL A 218 6.76 -2.45 -10.02
CA VAL A 218 6.95 -1.46 -8.96
C VAL A 218 8.43 -1.41 -8.61
N ASN A 219 9.04 -0.24 -8.72
CA ASN A 219 10.37 0.01 -8.18
C ASN A 219 10.28 0.95 -6.97
N SER A 220 11.24 0.82 -6.05
CA SER A 220 11.37 1.67 -4.88
C SER A 220 12.84 1.90 -4.53
N ALA A 221 13.08 2.84 -3.60
CA ALA A 221 14.40 3.20 -3.12
C ALA A 221 15.39 3.55 -4.24
N ILE A 222 14.91 4.20 -5.32
CA ILE A 222 15.80 4.75 -6.36
C ILE A 222 16.57 5.96 -5.83
N HIS A 223 15.96 6.74 -4.93
CA HIS A 223 16.68 7.65 -4.05
C HIS A 223 16.87 6.99 -2.68
N ALA A 224 18.11 6.94 -2.23
CA ALA A 224 18.52 6.13 -1.09
C ALA A 224 17.89 6.53 0.25
N ARG A 225 17.79 7.84 0.52
CA ARG A 225 17.28 8.40 1.78
C ARG A 225 15.78 8.21 2.02
N GLU A 226 15.03 7.74 1.02
CA GLU A 226 13.57 7.63 1.06
C GLU A 226 13.16 6.34 1.77
N TYR A 227 13.16 6.36 3.11
CA TYR A 227 13.10 5.15 3.95
C TYR A 227 11.85 4.30 3.78
N THR A 228 10.71 4.96 3.58
CA THR A 228 9.39 4.33 3.57
C THR A 228 9.08 3.50 2.33
N THR A 229 9.84 3.69 1.25
CA THR A 229 9.54 3.16 -0.08
C THR A 229 9.69 1.64 -0.15
N ALA A 230 10.89 1.11 0.12
CA ALA A 230 11.17 -0.33 0.08
C ALA A 230 10.32 -1.14 1.08
N PRO A 231 10.15 -0.73 2.35
CA PRO A 231 9.29 -1.43 3.30
C PRO A 231 7.82 -1.50 2.85
N LEU A 232 7.26 -0.43 2.26
CA LEU A 232 5.88 -0.46 1.76
C LEU A 232 5.71 -1.49 0.63
N VAL A 233 6.66 -1.53 -0.31
CA VAL A 233 6.62 -2.48 -1.42
C VAL A 233 6.83 -3.92 -0.92
N LEU A 234 7.66 -4.12 0.10
CA LEU A 234 7.82 -5.42 0.76
C LEU A 234 6.55 -5.86 1.52
N GLU A 235 5.85 -4.94 2.18
CA GLU A 235 4.54 -5.21 2.79
C GLU A 235 3.49 -5.62 1.76
N PHE A 236 3.54 -5.04 0.55
CA PHE A 236 2.69 -5.47 -0.56
C PHE A 236 3.03 -6.88 -1.03
N ALA A 237 4.32 -7.24 -1.09
CA ALA A 237 4.75 -8.62 -1.35
C ALA A 237 4.21 -9.59 -0.28
N ARG A 238 4.34 -9.23 1.00
CA ARG A 238 3.81 -10.01 2.14
C ARG A 238 2.30 -10.22 2.01
N TRP A 239 1.55 -9.17 1.66
CA TRP A 239 0.10 -9.26 1.46
C TRP A 239 -0.29 -10.24 0.35
N LEU A 240 0.41 -10.20 -0.79
CA LEU A 240 0.16 -11.11 -1.91
C LEU A 240 0.49 -12.57 -1.56
N VAL A 241 1.71 -12.81 -1.05
CA VAL A 241 2.19 -14.18 -0.78
C VAL A 241 1.43 -14.83 0.36
N ASN A 242 1.25 -14.13 1.49
CA ASN A 242 0.52 -14.69 2.64
C ASN A 242 -1.00 -14.72 2.41
N GLY A 243 -1.51 -13.84 1.54
CA GLY A 243 -2.92 -13.80 1.15
C GLY A 243 -3.29 -14.85 0.11
N TYR A 244 -2.34 -15.47 -0.59
CA TYR A 244 -2.66 -16.47 -1.59
C TYR A 244 -3.35 -17.70 -0.96
N GLY A 245 -4.56 -18.02 -1.43
CA GLY A 245 -5.42 -19.09 -0.92
C GLY A 245 -6.25 -18.71 0.32
N THR A 246 -6.06 -17.54 0.92
CA THR A 246 -6.77 -17.09 2.14
C THR A 246 -7.49 -15.75 1.95
N ASN A 247 -6.98 -14.88 1.08
CA ASN A 247 -7.59 -13.67 0.60
C ASN A 247 -7.94 -13.84 -0.89
N ALA A 248 -9.23 -13.69 -1.23
CA ALA A 248 -9.70 -13.93 -2.59
C ALA A 248 -9.08 -12.94 -3.60
N ASP A 249 -8.89 -11.67 -3.22
CA ASP A 249 -8.26 -10.67 -4.07
C ASP A 249 -6.79 -10.98 -4.36
N ALA A 250 -6.00 -11.28 -3.32
CA ALA A 250 -4.61 -11.69 -3.49
C ALA A 250 -4.50 -12.94 -4.38
N THR A 251 -5.40 -13.90 -4.19
CA THR A 251 -5.41 -15.17 -4.93
C THR A 251 -5.65 -14.93 -6.42
N TRP A 252 -6.71 -14.22 -6.80
CA TRP A 252 -6.98 -14.02 -8.21
C TRP A 252 -5.97 -13.11 -8.90
N ILE A 253 -5.42 -12.12 -8.17
CA ILE A 253 -4.33 -11.28 -8.69
C ILE A 253 -3.14 -12.18 -9.06
N MET A 254 -2.72 -13.06 -8.16
CA MET A 254 -1.59 -13.98 -8.41
C MET A 254 -1.90 -14.98 -9.53
N ASP A 255 -3.15 -15.44 -9.65
CA ASP A 255 -3.56 -16.37 -10.69
C ASP A 255 -3.60 -15.75 -12.08
N HIS A 256 -3.93 -14.47 -12.20
CA HIS A 256 -4.21 -13.84 -13.50
C HIS A 256 -3.25 -12.72 -13.90
N HIS A 257 -2.45 -12.19 -12.98
CA HIS A 257 -1.47 -11.13 -13.20
C HIS A 257 -0.06 -11.57 -12.76
N GLU A 258 0.96 -10.81 -13.20
CA GLU A 258 2.31 -10.87 -12.65
C GLU A 258 2.61 -9.55 -11.92
N VAL A 259 3.19 -9.65 -10.72
CA VAL A 259 3.64 -8.50 -9.94
C VAL A 259 5.16 -8.57 -9.81
N HIS A 260 5.86 -7.55 -10.27
CA HIS A 260 7.31 -7.47 -10.34
C HIS A 260 7.79 -6.34 -9.43
N LEU A 261 8.56 -6.67 -8.39
CA LEU A 261 8.96 -5.73 -7.35
C LEU A 261 10.48 -5.58 -7.31
N MET A 262 10.99 -4.43 -7.76
CA MET A 262 12.38 -4.01 -7.56
C MET A 262 12.47 -3.25 -6.23
N LEU A 263 12.75 -3.98 -5.15
CA LEU A 263 12.68 -3.44 -3.79
C LEU A 263 13.80 -2.44 -3.48
N GLN A 264 14.96 -2.56 -4.13
CA GLN A 264 16.11 -1.67 -3.97
C GLN A 264 16.66 -1.33 -5.35
N ALA A 265 16.23 -0.20 -5.93
CA ALA A 265 16.78 0.28 -7.20
C ALA A 265 18.17 0.94 -7.03
N ASN A 266 18.51 1.39 -5.81
CA ASN A 266 19.80 2.01 -5.48
C ASN A 266 20.37 1.42 -4.16
N PRO A 267 20.75 0.13 -4.14
CA PRO A 267 21.19 -0.52 -2.92
C PRO A 267 22.50 0.07 -2.36
N ASP A 268 23.46 0.45 -3.20
CA ASP A 268 24.71 1.08 -2.75
C ASP A 268 24.45 2.41 -2.03
N GLY A 269 23.62 3.26 -2.63
CA GLY A 269 23.22 4.52 -2.01
C GLY A 269 22.44 4.26 -0.73
N ARG A 270 21.53 3.27 -0.73
CA ARG A 270 20.74 2.92 0.45
C ARG A 270 21.62 2.56 1.63
N LYS A 271 22.73 1.83 1.44
CA LYS A 271 23.71 1.57 2.52
C LYS A 271 24.32 2.83 3.11
N LYS A 272 24.58 3.85 2.29
CA LYS A 272 25.04 5.16 2.79
C LYS A 272 23.96 5.83 3.63
N ALA A 273 22.70 5.77 3.19
CA ALA A 273 21.57 6.31 3.93
C ALA A 273 21.36 5.60 5.27
N GLU A 274 21.37 4.26 5.30
CA GLU A 274 21.28 3.43 6.52
C GLU A 274 22.33 3.79 7.58
N GLY A 275 23.47 4.34 7.15
CA GLY A 275 24.51 4.89 8.02
C GLY A 275 24.18 6.23 8.68
N GLY A 276 22.98 6.76 8.44
CA GLY A 276 22.41 8.00 8.95
C GLY A 276 22.54 9.23 8.04
N LEU A 277 23.12 9.07 6.84
CA LEU A 277 23.39 10.18 5.92
C LEU A 277 22.15 10.50 5.08
N SER A 278 21.84 11.77 4.83
CA SER A 278 20.78 12.18 3.88
C SER A 278 21.18 11.95 2.41
N TRP A 279 21.64 10.74 2.10
CA TRP A 279 22.19 10.34 0.81
C TRP A 279 21.08 10.06 -0.20
N ARG A 280 21.13 10.69 -1.38
CA ARG A 280 20.11 10.54 -2.42
C ARG A 280 20.57 9.64 -3.57
N LYS A 281 21.72 9.96 -4.14
CA LYS A 281 22.25 9.46 -5.42
C LYS A 281 22.78 8.03 -5.32
N ASN A 282 23.26 7.45 -6.42
CA ASN A 282 24.13 6.27 -6.33
C ASN A 282 25.49 6.64 -5.69
N THR A 283 26.47 5.74 -5.67
CA THR A 283 27.75 5.99 -4.96
C THR A 283 28.96 6.20 -5.87
N ASN A 284 28.72 6.39 -7.17
CA ASN A 284 29.76 6.53 -8.19
C ASN A 284 30.79 7.61 -7.82
N THR A 285 32.03 7.17 -7.55
CA THR A 285 33.11 8.02 -7.01
C THR A 285 33.74 8.93 -8.06
N ALA A 286 33.41 8.75 -9.34
CA ALA A 286 33.90 9.60 -10.42
C ALA A 286 33.26 11.01 -10.42
N TYR A 287 32.16 11.20 -9.68
CA TYR A 287 31.39 12.45 -9.66
C TYR A 287 31.49 13.12 -8.31
N CYS A 288 31.78 14.43 -8.26
CA CYS A 288 31.94 15.19 -7.02
C CYS A 288 33.03 14.68 -6.04
N GLY A 289 33.98 13.87 -6.50
CA GLY A 289 35.12 13.40 -5.71
C GLY A 289 34.80 12.20 -4.82
N ALA A 290 35.79 11.31 -4.68
CA ALA A 290 35.61 10.01 -4.05
C ALA A 290 35.23 10.07 -2.56
N THR A 291 35.49 11.16 -1.85
CA THR A 291 35.21 11.28 -0.40
C THR A 291 34.02 12.19 -0.08
N SER A 292 33.29 12.67 -1.09
CA SER A 292 32.19 13.62 -0.91
C SER A 292 30.85 12.96 -0.58
N ASN A 293 30.07 13.57 0.31
CA ASN A 293 28.65 13.23 0.54
C ASN A 293 27.76 13.49 -0.68
N SER A 294 28.22 14.29 -1.64
CA SER A 294 27.47 14.67 -2.84
C SER A 294 27.95 13.95 -4.10
N ARG A 295 28.69 12.84 -3.97
CA ARG A 295 29.10 12.02 -5.12
C ARG A 295 27.96 11.18 -5.69
N GLY A 296 28.20 10.57 -6.86
CA GLY A 296 27.20 9.81 -7.59
C GLY A 296 26.30 10.65 -8.50
N ALA A 297 25.47 9.96 -9.27
CA ALA A 297 24.44 10.54 -10.13
C ALA A 297 23.04 10.26 -9.58
N ASP A 298 22.12 11.19 -9.85
CA ASP A 298 20.70 11.00 -9.58
C ASP A 298 20.13 10.04 -10.61
N LEU A 299 19.85 8.80 -10.17
CA LEU A 299 19.34 7.75 -11.04
C LEU A 299 18.00 8.14 -11.69
N ASN A 300 17.17 8.92 -11.00
CA ASN A 300 15.90 9.41 -11.55
C ASN A 300 16.05 10.71 -12.36
N ARG A 301 17.28 11.03 -12.79
CA ARG A 301 17.59 11.99 -13.87
C ARG A 301 18.45 11.38 -14.98
N ASN A 302 18.81 10.10 -14.85
CA ASN A 302 19.77 9.44 -15.72
C ASN A 302 19.11 8.61 -16.83
N PHE A 303 17.79 8.37 -16.80
CA PHE A 303 17.15 7.51 -17.79
C PHE A 303 17.29 8.02 -19.22
N SER A 304 17.43 7.07 -20.16
CA SER A 304 17.70 7.40 -21.56
C SER A 304 16.61 8.24 -22.23
N PHE A 305 15.35 7.93 -21.93
CA PHE A 305 14.23 8.68 -22.47
C PHE A 305 14.15 10.08 -21.85
N GLY A 306 14.15 11.10 -22.69
CA GLY A 306 13.99 12.49 -22.26
C GLY A 306 15.17 13.05 -21.47
N TRP A 307 16.34 12.39 -21.41
CA TRP A 307 17.52 12.88 -20.71
C TRP A 307 17.90 14.31 -21.13
N ASN A 308 18.01 15.23 -20.17
CA ASN A 308 18.30 16.65 -20.39
C ASN A 308 17.37 17.35 -21.41
N SER A 309 16.16 16.82 -21.65
CA SER A 309 15.22 17.37 -22.63
C SER A 309 14.70 18.77 -22.26
N THR A 310 14.85 19.18 -21.00
CA THR A 310 14.47 20.51 -20.52
C THR A 310 15.60 21.54 -20.60
N GLY A 311 16.75 21.19 -21.18
CA GLY A 311 17.89 22.11 -21.30
C GLY A 311 18.51 22.48 -19.96
N GLY A 312 18.55 21.54 -19.00
CA GLY A 312 19.11 21.74 -17.67
C GLY A 312 18.17 22.38 -16.64
N GLN A 313 16.87 22.49 -16.95
CA GLN A 313 15.88 22.99 -16.00
C GLN A 313 15.35 21.91 -15.05
N GLY A 314 15.29 20.65 -15.50
CA GLY A 314 14.80 19.53 -14.71
C GLY A 314 15.87 18.64 -14.08
N SER A 315 17.12 18.82 -14.48
CA SER A 315 18.28 18.16 -13.90
C SER A 315 19.52 19.06 -13.98
N SER A 316 20.55 18.74 -13.21
CA SER A 316 21.81 19.48 -13.20
C SER A 316 22.90 18.78 -14.01
N GLY A 317 23.73 19.57 -14.71
CA GLY A 317 24.97 19.09 -15.33
C GLY A 317 26.18 19.15 -14.38
N THR A 318 26.01 19.67 -13.17
CA THR A 318 27.09 19.83 -12.18
C THR A 318 27.20 18.58 -11.31
N PRO A 319 28.35 17.86 -11.28
CA PRO A 319 28.50 16.59 -10.56
C PRO A 319 28.12 16.62 -9.08
N CYS A 320 28.39 17.74 -8.40
CA CYS A 320 28.08 17.91 -6.97
C CYS A 320 26.62 18.26 -6.66
N ASN A 321 25.76 18.43 -7.67
CA ASN A 321 24.37 18.72 -7.43
C ASN A 321 23.59 17.42 -7.11
N GLU A 322 22.60 17.53 -6.23
CA GLU A 322 21.69 16.42 -5.85
C GLU A 322 20.90 15.85 -7.03
N THR A 323 20.70 16.66 -8.09
CA THR A 323 20.00 16.27 -9.33
C THR A 323 20.95 16.06 -10.51
N TYR A 324 22.22 15.74 -10.24
CA TYR A 324 23.21 15.49 -11.29
C TYR A 324 22.78 14.32 -12.19
N ARG A 325 22.51 14.60 -13.47
CA ARG A 325 21.96 13.63 -14.44
C ARG A 325 22.94 12.59 -14.97
N GLY A 326 24.18 12.59 -14.49
CA GLY A 326 25.27 11.81 -15.09
C GLY A 326 25.87 12.48 -16.32
N PRO A 327 26.98 11.96 -16.85
CA PRO A 327 27.68 12.51 -18.02
C PRO A 327 26.93 12.27 -19.33
N THR A 328 26.16 11.19 -19.42
CA THR A 328 25.37 10.81 -20.61
C THR A 328 24.09 10.10 -20.18
N ALA A 329 23.15 10.00 -21.12
CA ALA A 329 21.90 9.27 -20.96
C ALA A 329 22.14 7.79 -20.67
N GLY A 330 21.60 7.28 -19.56
CA GLY A 330 21.74 5.90 -19.11
C GLY A 330 23.16 5.52 -18.71
N SER A 331 23.95 6.46 -18.20
CA SER A 331 25.35 6.20 -17.81
C SER A 331 25.51 5.26 -16.62
N GLU A 332 24.53 5.20 -15.73
CA GLU A 332 24.65 4.42 -14.49
C GLU A 332 24.12 2.98 -14.67
N PRO A 333 24.82 1.96 -14.13
CA PRO A 333 24.44 0.56 -14.33
C PRO A 333 23.09 0.23 -13.68
N GLU A 334 22.71 0.88 -12.57
CA GLU A 334 21.40 0.72 -11.95
C GLU A 334 20.27 1.20 -12.89
N THR A 335 20.47 2.36 -13.53
CA THR A 335 19.55 2.91 -14.53
C THR A 335 19.45 2.00 -15.75
N GLN A 336 20.58 1.44 -16.22
CA GLN A 336 20.61 0.50 -17.33
C GLN A 336 19.83 -0.79 -17.02
N ALA A 337 20.01 -1.35 -15.82
CA ALA A 337 19.28 -2.52 -15.37
C ALA A 337 17.76 -2.27 -15.35
N LEU A 338 17.33 -1.16 -14.73
CA LEU A 338 15.91 -0.81 -14.61
C LEU A 338 15.24 -0.59 -15.98
N GLN A 339 15.82 0.25 -16.84
CA GLN A 339 15.21 0.55 -18.14
C GLN A 339 15.19 -0.66 -19.08
N SER A 340 16.21 -1.52 -19.01
CA SER A 340 16.24 -2.77 -19.80
C SER A 340 15.19 -3.75 -19.30
N TYR A 341 15.00 -3.82 -17.98
CA TYR A 341 13.96 -4.65 -17.39
C TYR A 341 12.55 -4.18 -17.80
N VAL A 342 12.27 -2.87 -17.73
CA VAL A 342 10.99 -2.28 -18.20
C VAL A 342 10.71 -2.67 -19.65
N ARG A 343 11.69 -2.54 -20.55
CA ARG A 343 11.57 -2.93 -21.97
C ARG A 343 11.37 -4.43 -22.16
N SER A 344 11.85 -5.27 -21.24
CA SER A 344 11.61 -6.71 -21.27
C SER A 344 10.18 -7.09 -20.85
N LEU A 345 9.51 -6.27 -20.03
CA LEU A 345 8.20 -6.57 -19.49
C LEU A 345 7.06 -6.19 -20.42
N PHE A 346 7.21 -5.05 -21.11
CA PHE A 346 6.12 -4.38 -21.81
C PHE A 346 6.45 -4.15 -23.29
N PRO A 347 5.53 -4.47 -24.21
CA PRO A 347 5.69 -4.10 -25.61
C PRO A 347 5.43 -2.61 -25.80
N ASP A 348 6.09 -1.99 -26.78
CA ASP A 348 5.71 -0.67 -27.27
C ASP A 348 4.36 -0.78 -27.99
N ARG A 349 3.37 -0.02 -27.49
CA ARG A 349 2.04 0.06 -28.11
C ARG A 349 1.67 1.49 -28.53
N ARG A 350 2.56 2.47 -28.39
CA ARG A 350 2.27 3.87 -28.72
C ARG A 350 2.80 4.23 -30.11
N GLY A 351 2.29 5.32 -30.69
CA GLY A 351 2.89 5.92 -31.88
C GLY A 351 4.20 6.66 -31.56
N PRO A 352 5.00 6.97 -32.61
CA PRO A 352 6.35 7.53 -32.47
C PRO A 352 6.37 8.97 -31.92
N ASN A 353 5.24 9.70 -31.96
CA ASN A 353 5.18 11.06 -31.44
C ASN A 353 4.89 11.06 -29.94
N LEU A 354 5.43 12.06 -29.23
CA LEU A 354 5.21 12.22 -27.79
C LEU A 354 3.73 12.39 -27.42
N GLY A 355 2.91 12.91 -28.33
CA GLY A 355 1.47 13.11 -28.13
C GLY A 355 0.60 11.90 -28.49
N ASP A 356 1.15 10.85 -29.08
CA ASP A 356 0.36 9.70 -29.51
C ASP A 356 -0.18 8.95 -28.30
N ALA A 357 -1.44 8.52 -28.35
CA ALA A 357 -2.03 7.72 -27.28
C ALA A 357 -1.70 6.23 -27.48
N ALA A 358 -1.39 5.54 -26.39
CA ALA A 358 -1.41 4.08 -26.41
C ALA A 358 -2.88 3.60 -26.49
N PRO A 359 -3.17 2.46 -27.15
CA PRO A 359 -4.49 1.87 -27.18
C PRO A 359 -5.11 1.72 -25.79
N ALA A 360 -6.43 1.88 -25.68
CA ALA A 360 -7.13 1.84 -24.39
C ALA A 360 -7.03 0.47 -23.69
N ASP A 361 -6.78 -0.60 -24.46
CA ASP A 361 -6.55 -1.98 -23.99
C ASP A 361 -5.07 -2.27 -23.68
N THR A 362 -4.20 -1.26 -23.66
CA THR A 362 -2.79 -1.43 -23.29
C THR A 362 -2.69 -2.03 -21.89
N MET A 363 -2.12 -3.22 -21.80
CA MET A 363 -1.93 -3.95 -20.55
C MET A 363 -0.65 -3.50 -19.86
N GLY A 364 -0.70 -3.46 -18.54
CA GLY A 364 0.45 -3.26 -17.68
C GLY A 364 0.54 -1.86 -17.09
N MET A 365 1.25 -1.78 -15.97
CA MET A 365 1.41 -0.55 -15.21
C MET A 365 2.80 -0.52 -14.56
N HIS A 366 3.40 0.66 -14.48
CA HIS A 366 4.66 0.90 -13.77
C HIS A 366 4.44 1.93 -12.64
N LEU A 367 4.92 1.61 -11.43
CA LEU A 367 4.91 2.51 -10.29
C LEU A 367 6.35 2.75 -9.79
N ASP A 368 6.75 4.02 -9.72
CA ASP A 368 7.96 4.43 -9.02
C ASP A 368 7.59 5.02 -7.66
N ILE A 369 7.96 4.32 -6.58
CA ILE A 369 7.59 4.69 -5.21
C ILE A 369 8.72 5.50 -4.58
N HIS A 370 8.40 6.76 -4.28
CA HIS A 370 9.27 7.76 -3.71
C HIS A 370 8.83 8.23 -2.32
N SER A 371 9.69 8.96 -1.61
CA SER A 371 9.26 9.84 -0.53
C SER A 371 10.03 11.17 -0.57
N TYR A 372 9.42 12.31 -0.31
CA TYR A 372 8.09 12.52 0.23
C TYR A 372 7.39 13.69 -0.42
N SER A 373 6.10 13.83 -0.14
CA SER A 373 5.27 15.05 -0.32
C SER A 373 3.77 14.75 -0.30
N GLN A 374 3.35 13.49 -0.19
CA GLN A 374 1.96 13.04 -0.30
C GLN A 374 1.33 13.34 -1.66
N LEU A 375 1.93 12.78 -2.72
CA LEU A 375 1.54 13.03 -4.12
C LEU A 375 1.32 11.74 -4.91
N VAL A 376 0.44 11.82 -5.90
CA VAL A 376 0.31 10.83 -6.98
C VAL A 376 0.52 11.57 -8.30
N LEU A 377 1.56 11.20 -9.02
CA LEU A 377 2.06 11.92 -10.17
C LEU A 377 1.93 11.09 -11.44
N TRP A 378 1.47 11.70 -12.53
CA TRP A 378 1.47 11.10 -13.86
C TRP A 378 2.26 11.93 -14.87
N PRO A 379 2.68 11.35 -16.00
CA PRO A 379 3.38 12.07 -17.06
C PRO A 379 2.60 13.27 -17.61
N TRP A 380 3.26 14.33 -18.07
CA TRP A 380 4.71 14.48 -18.19
C TRP A 380 5.35 15.27 -17.05
N GLY A 381 6.61 14.97 -16.75
CA GLY A 381 7.50 15.82 -15.96
C GLY A 381 8.10 17.00 -16.74
N THR A 382 8.21 16.88 -18.06
CA THR A 382 8.95 17.83 -18.91
C THR A 382 8.10 18.96 -19.48
N THR A 383 6.78 18.77 -19.61
CA THR A 383 5.87 19.74 -20.23
C THR A 383 4.48 19.70 -19.58
N SER A 384 3.80 20.85 -19.58
CA SER A 384 2.40 20.97 -19.15
C SER A 384 1.40 20.57 -20.23
N THR A 385 1.87 20.30 -21.45
CA THR A 385 1.03 19.72 -22.49
C THR A 385 0.54 18.34 -22.00
N PRO A 386 -0.76 18.06 -22.03
CA PRO A 386 -1.27 16.75 -21.67
C PRO A 386 -0.71 15.65 -22.58
N SER A 387 -0.52 14.46 -22.03
CA SER A 387 -0.16 13.28 -22.83
C SER A 387 -1.33 12.70 -23.63
N GLY A 388 -1.05 11.81 -24.58
CA GLY A 388 -2.08 11.17 -25.40
C GLY A 388 -3.12 10.37 -24.59
N ASN A 389 -2.74 9.86 -23.41
CA ASN A 389 -3.62 9.14 -22.49
C ASN A 389 -4.05 9.98 -21.27
N ALA A 390 -3.90 11.31 -21.32
CA ALA A 390 -4.01 12.17 -20.14
C ALA A 390 -5.32 12.03 -19.36
N THR A 391 -6.47 11.88 -20.02
CA THR A 391 -7.76 11.70 -19.32
C THR A 391 -7.75 10.43 -18.49
N ALA A 392 -7.34 9.31 -19.08
CA ALA A 392 -7.33 8.02 -18.39
C ALA A 392 -6.28 7.98 -17.27
N LEU A 393 -5.11 8.59 -17.47
CA LEU A 393 -4.08 8.74 -16.42
C LEU A 393 -4.58 9.62 -15.26
N GLN A 394 -5.32 10.69 -15.53
CA GLN A 394 -5.95 11.52 -14.49
C GLN A 394 -6.98 10.74 -13.69
N THR A 395 -7.89 10.02 -14.37
CA THR A 395 -8.91 9.20 -13.70
C THR A 395 -8.24 8.15 -12.80
N LEU A 396 -7.22 7.44 -13.29
CA LEU A 396 -6.46 6.47 -12.49
C LEU A 396 -5.69 7.15 -11.36
N GLY A 397 -4.98 8.25 -11.60
CA GLY A 397 -4.26 9.00 -10.57
C GLY A 397 -5.17 9.44 -9.42
N ARG A 398 -6.40 9.89 -9.74
CA ARG A 398 -7.42 10.25 -8.73
C ARG A 398 -7.98 9.04 -7.98
N ARG A 399 -8.08 7.86 -8.61
CA ARG A 399 -8.42 6.60 -7.92
C ARG A 399 -7.34 6.20 -6.94
N LEU A 400 -6.07 6.22 -7.35
CA LEU A 400 -4.94 5.91 -6.46
C LEU A 400 -4.90 6.86 -5.27
N ALA A 401 -5.07 8.17 -5.55
CA ALA A 401 -5.09 9.21 -4.54
C ALA A 401 -6.30 9.17 -3.59
N TYR A 402 -7.37 8.43 -3.92
CA TYR A 402 -8.52 8.27 -3.03
C TYR A 402 -8.14 7.50 -1.76
N PHE A 403 -7.30 6.47 -1.90
CA PHE A 403 -6.93 5.60 -0.77
C PHE A 403 -6.05 6.30 0.25
N ASN A 404 -5.11 7.11 -0.22
CA ASN A 404 -4.11 7.76 0.63
C ASN A 404 -4.40 9.24 0.93
N GLY A 405 -5.36 9.85 0.23
CA GLY A 405 -5.68 11.27 0.37
C GLY A 405 -4.63 12.20 -0.23
N TYR A 406 -3.70 11.67 -1.03
CA TYR A 406 -2.58 12.43 -1.59
C TYR A 406 -3.05 13.36 -2.71
N THR A 407 -2.26 14.37 -3.05
CA THR A 407 -2.64 15.28 -4.14
C THR A 407 -2.34 14.62 -5.50
N PRO A 408 -3.36 14.36 -6.34
CA PRO A 408 -3.16 13.84 -7.69
C PRO A 408 -2.78 14.97 -8.64
N GLN A 409 -1.67 14.89 -9.38
CA GLN A 409 -1.31 15.91 -10.37
C GLN A 409 -0.41 15.40 -11.49
N GLN A 410 -0.35 16.16 -12.59
CA GLN A 410 0.69 15.96 -13.59
C GLN A 410 2.06 16.29 -12.99
N SER A 411 3.09 15.51 -13.33
CA SER A 411 4.41 15.57 -12.69
C SER A 411 5.07 16.95 -12.80
N ILE A 412 4.97 17.64 -13.95
CA ILE A 412 5.48 19.02 -14.10
C ILE A 412 4.80 20.03 -13.15
N GLY A 413 3.61 19.70 -12.63
CA GLY A 413 2.93 20.48 -11.61
C GLY A 413 3.75 20.59 -10.32
N LEU A 414 4.73 19.70 -10.12
CA LEU A 414 5.88 19.96 -9.26
C LEU A 414 6.81 20.94 -9.97
N TYR A 415 7.90 20.46 -10.53
CA TYR A 415 8.88 21.24 -11.27
C TYR A 415 9.23 20.45 -12.53
N PRO A 416 9.85 21.08 -13.54
CA PRO A 416 10.34 20.35 -14.69
C PRO A 416 11.23 19.20 -14.22
N THR A 417 10.98 17.98 -14.71
CA THR A 417 11.86 16.83 -14.49
C THR A 417 12.14 16.18 -15.83
N ASP A 418 13.33 15.61 -15.99
CA ASP A 418 13.76 14.93 -17.20
C ASP A 418 14.67 13.74 -16.88
N GLY A 419 14.77 12.78 -17.80
CA GLY A 419 15.52 11.54 -17.57
C GLY A 419 14.99 10.72 -16.39
N THR A 420 13.68 10.66 -16.21
CA THR A 420 12.99 9.95 -15.12
C THR A 420 12.55 8.53 -15.50
N SER A 421 12.29 7.69 -14.49
CA SER A 421 11.92 6.28 -14.62
C SER A 421 10.59 6.03 -15.36
N ASP A 422 9.66 6.98 -15.31
CA ASP A 422 8.41 6.96 -16.08
C ASP A 422 8.64 7.19 -17.59
N GLY A 423 9.80 7.71 -17.98
CA GLY A 423 10.22 7.94 -19.35
C GLY A 423 10.21 6.66 -20.20
N PRO A 424 11.03 5.63 -19.91
CA PRO A 424 10.99 4.38 -20.66
C PRO A 424 9.63 3.65 -20.57
N SER A 425 8.83 3.85 -19.53
CA SER A 425 7.54 3.16 -19.41
C SER A 425 6.42 3.82 -20.21
N TYR A 426 6.11 5.08 -19.92
CA TYR A 426 5.06 5.79 -20.63
C TYR A 426 5.60 6.52 -21.86
N GLY A 427 6.73 7.21 -21.72
CA GLY A 427 7.41 7.98 -22.75
C GLY A 427 7.87 7.18 -23.96
N GLU A 428 8.32 5.95 -23.75
CA GLU A 428 8.75 5.05 -24.82
C GLU A 428 7.66 4.02 -25.15
N LEU A 429 7.16 3.28 -24.16
CA LEU A 429 6.32 2.10 -24.42
C LEU A 429 4.79 2.35 -24.33
N GLY A 430 4.37 3.52 -23.84
CA GLY A 430 2.95 3.85 -23.66
C GLY A 430 2.25 3.10 -22.52
N VAL A 431 3.01 2.54 -21.57
CA VAL A 431 2.49 1.84 -20.39
C VAL A 431 2.04 2.86 -19.35
N ALA A 432 0.93 2.62 -18.66
CA ALA A 432 0.47 3.51 -17.60
C ALA A 432 1.53 3.60 -16.48
N ALA A 433 2.14 4.78 -16.30
CA ALA A 433 3.23 4.99 -15.36
C ALA A 433 2.88 6.10 -14.36
N PHE A 434 3.21 5.89 -13.09
CA PHE A 434 3.00 6.87 -12.03
C PHE A 434 4.18 6.91 -11.07
N THR A 435 4.41 8.09 -10.50
CA THR A 435 5.26 8.28 -9.33
C THR A 435 4.39 8.55 -8.10
N ILE A 436 4.64 7.88 -6.98
CA ILE A 436 3.93 8.13 -5.72
C ILE A 436 4.93 8.64 -4.68
N GLU A 437 4.66 9.82 -4.11
CA GLU A 437 5.49 10.46 -3.07
C GLU A 437 4.89 10.23 -1.69
N LEU A 438 5.46 9.29 -0.93
CA LEU A 438 4.95 8.84 0.37
C LEU A 438 5.26 9.83 1.50
N GLY A 439 4.37 9.90 2.49
CA GLY A 439 4.67 10.53 3.78
C GLY A 439 5.12 11.99 3.69
N THR A 440 5.83 12.44 4.72
CA THR A 440 6.20 13.85 4.91
C THR A 440 7.67 14.10 5.25
N SER A 441 8.48 13.04 5.34
CA SER A 441 9.93 13.14 5.56
C SER A 441 10.68 11.97 4.94
N PHE A 442 11.98 12.16 4.66
CA PHE A 442 12.83 11.10 4.13
C PHE A 442 13.03 9.97 5.14
N PHE A 443 13.37 10.33 6.38
CA PHE A 443 13.52 9.40 7.50
C PHE A 443 12.28 9.43 8.40
N GLU A 444 11.14 9.02 7.83
CA GLU A 444 9.86 9.00 8.54
C GLU A 444 9.90 8.05 9.73
N SER A 445 9.36 8.47 10.88
CA SER A 445 9.36 7.65 12.10
C SER A 445 8.51 6.39 11.93
N CYS A 446 8.86 5.33 12.64
CA CYS A 446 8.10 4.08 12.62
C CYS A 446 6.63 4.25 13.05
N THR A 447 6.37 5.17 13.96
CA THR A 447 5.00 5.50 14.38
C THR A 447 4.20 6.10 13.22
N SER A 448 4.75 7.10 12.53
CA SER A 448 4.06 7.74 11.40
C SER A 448 3.87 6.77 10.24
N TYR A 449 4.89 5.97 9.94
CA TYR A 449 4.80 4.94 8.92
C TYR A 449 3.72 3.89 9.21
N ASN A 450 3.75 3.29 10.40
CA ASN A 450 2.81 2.22 10.74
C ASN A 450 1.36 2.71 10.91
N ASN A 451 1.17 3.93 11.42
CA ASN A 451 -0.17 4.44 11.72
C ASN A 451 -0.79 5.23 10.56
N SER A 452 0.02 5.76 9.64
CA SER A 452 -0.47 6.61 8.54
C SER A 452 0.02 6.11 7.18
N THR A 453 1.31 6.18 6.88
CA THR A 453 1.82 5.96 5.51
C THR A 453 1.51 4.56 4.98
N LYS A 454 1.78 3.50 5.75
CA LYS A 454 1.51 2.12 5.35
C LYS A 454 0.02 1.83 5.14
N PRO A 455 -0.88 2.00 6.14
CA PRO A 455 -2.29 1.65 5.99
C PRO A 455 -3.02 2.45 4.91
N LYS A 456 -2.54 3.66 4.58
CA LYS A 456 -3.10 4.51 3.52
C LYS A 456 -2.64 4.12 2.12
N ASN A 457 -1.40 3.64 1.95
CA ASN A 457 -0.83 3.38 0.62
C ASN A 457 -0.88 1.92 0.19
N LEU A 458 -0.90 0.95 1.12
CA LEU A 458 -1.05 -0.47 0.75
C LEU A 458 -2.32 -0.74 -0.08
N PRO A 459 -3.50 -0.16 0.24
CA PRO A 459 -4.70 -0.29 -0.60
C PRO A 459 -4.53 0.26 -2.03
N ALA A 460 -3.71 1.31 -2.23
CA ALA A 460 -3.45 1.86 -3.56
C ALA A 460 -2.59 0.90 -4.42
N LEU A 461 -1.62 0.21 -3.81
CA LEU A 461 -0.84 -0.84 -4.49
C LEU A 461 -1.71 -2.04 -4.87
N ILE A 462 -2.60 -2.47 -3.96
CA ILE A 462 -3.58 -3.52 -4.23
C ILE A 462 -4.49 -3.10 -5.39
N TYR A 463 -5.03 -1.87 -5.37
CA TYR A 463 -5.85 -1.35 -6.46
C TYR A 463 -5.11 -1.35 -7.80
N SER A 464 -3.84 -0.94 -7.81
CA SER A 464 -3.00 -0.95 -9.01
C SER A 464 -2.89 -2.36 -9.59
N ALA A 465 -2.66 -3.37 -8.74
CA ALA A 465 -2.61 -4.77 -9.16
C ALA A 465 -3.95 -5.31 -9.65
N LYS A 466 -5.08 -4.71 -9.27
CA LYS A 466 -6.40 -5.10 -9.79
C LYS A 466 -6.67 -4.57 -11.21
N VAL A 467 -6.08 -3.43 -11.59
CA VAL A 467 -6.43 -2.71 -12.83
C VAL A 467 -5.46 -2.91 -13.99
N VAL A 468 -4.32 -3.58 -13.77
CA VAL A 468 -3.25 -3.74 -14.78
C VAL A 468 -3.67 -4.39 -16.09
N ARG A 469 -4.82 -5.08 -16.15
CA ARG A 469 -5.34 -5.65 -17.41
C ARG A 469 -5.78 -4.59 -18.42
N ALA A 470 -6.28 -3.44 -17.96
CA ALA A 470 -6.65 -2.32 -18.83
C ALA A 470 -6.70 -1.02 -18.02
N PRO A 471 -5.54 -0.52 -17.55
CA PRO A 471 -5.45 0.66 -16.67
C PRO A 471 -6.00 1.95 -17.28
N TYR A 472 -6.14 2.02 -18.61
CA TYR A 472 -6.76 3.18 -19.27
C TYR A 472 -8.30 3.11 -19.34
N GLN A 473 -8.91 2.01 -18.90
CA GLN A 473 -10.36 1.77 -18.97
C GLN A 473 -10.94 1.47 -17.59
N ILE A 474 -10.43 0.43 -16.93
CA ILE A 474 -10.98 -0.11 -15.68
C ILE A 474 -11.19 0.96 -14.59
N PRO A 475 -10.27 1.92 -14.36
CA PRO A 475 -10.44 2.95 -13.33
C PRO A 475 -11.64 3.89 -13.55
N GLY A 476 -12.13 3.97 -14.80
CA GLY A 476 -13.32 4.72 -15.19
C GLY A 476 -14.65 4.02 -14.93
N GLY A 477 -14.64 2.78 -14.41
CA GLY A 477 -15.84 2.04 -13.99
C GLY A 477 -16.15 2.20 -12.50
N ALA A 478 -17.14 1.46 -11.98
CA ALA A 478 -17.55 1.52 -10.57
C ALA A 478 -16.84 0.46 -9.72
N ASP A 479 -16.38 0.84 -8.53
CA ASP A 479 -15.74 -0.07 -7.58
C ASP A 479 -16.79 -0.90 -6.84
N VAL A 480 -16.50 -2.17 -6.58
CA VAL A 480 -17.32 -3.03 -5.71
C VAL A 480 -16.69 -3.13 -4.34
N THR A 481 -17.52 -2.94 -3.32
CA THR A 481 -17.15 -2.78 -1.91
C THR A 481 -18.14 -3.54 -1.02
N THR A 482 -17.80 -3.78 0.25
CA THR A 482 -18.68 -4.47 1.22
C THR A 482 -19.27 -5.79 0.69
N LEU A 483 -18.50 -6.53 -0.09
CA LEU A 483 -18.92 -7.80 -0.68
C LEU A 483 -19.06 -8.87 0.42
N SER A 484 -20.21 -9.54 0.46
CA SER A 484 -20.48 -10.62 1.42
C SER A 484 -21.36 -11.70 0.79
N LEU A 485 -21.26 -12.91 1.34
CA LEU A 485 -22.04 -14.07 0.96
C LEU A 485 -22.84 -14.56 2.17
N SER A 486 -24.11 -14.93 1.98
CA SER A 486 -24.97 -15.46 3.05
C SER A 486 -24.49 -16.82 3.56
N ASN A 487 -25.07 -17.28 4.67
CA ASN A 487 -24.87 -18.63 5.23
C ASN A 487 -23.41 -18.96 5.59
N ASP A 488 -22.60 -17.94 5.88
CA ASP A 488 -21.15 -18.08 6.07
C ASP A 488 -20.46 -18.85 4.92
N ALA A 489 -20.96 -18.67 3.70
CA ALA A 489 -20.49 -19.42 2.54
C ALA A 489 -19.00 -19.16 2.24
N SER A 490 -18.42 -18.06 2.71
CA SER A 490 -16.99 -17.78 2.59
C SER A 490 -16.12 -18.32 3.74
N GLY A 491 -16.74 -18.65 4.88
CA GLY A 491 -16.10 -19.24 6.06
C GLY A 491 -16.32 -20.75 6.08
N ALA A 492 -17.30 -21.21 6.86
CA ALA A 492 -17.64 -22.62 7.01
C ALA A 492 -18.09 -23.29 5.69
N GLY A 493 -18.64 -22.51 4.76
CA GLY A 493 -19.12 -23.00 3.47
C GLY A 493 -20.54 -23.57 3.51
N VAL A 494 -21.04 -23.94 2.33
CA VAL A 494 -22.40 -24.47 2.14
C VAL A 494 -22.39 -25.77 1.34
N ALA A 495 -23.44 -26.57 1.47
CA ALA A 495 -23.63 -27.73 0.62
C ALA A 495 -23.89 -27.32 -0.84
N ALA A 496 -23.41 -28.13 -1.79
CA ALA A 496 -23.72 -27.93 -3.21
C ALA A 496 -25.26 -27.96 -3.42
N GLY A 497 -25.77 -27.00 -4.18
CA GLY A 497 -27.20 -26.80 -4.40
C GLY A 497 -27.88 -25.86 -3.38
N THR A 498 -27.21 -25.48 -2.28
CA THR A 498 -27.71 -24.42 -1.39
C THR A 498 -27.59 -23.05 -2.08
N PRO A 499 -28.70 -22.32 -2.33
CA PRO A 499 -28.63 -20.97 -2.87
C PRO A 499 -27.88 -20.03 -1.91
N VAL A 500 -26.94 -19.25 -2.44
CA VAL A 500 -26.17 -18.27 -1.66
C VAL A 500 -26.52 -16.87 -2.15
N THR A 501 -26.98 -16.01 -1.25
CA THR A 501 -27.21 -14.60 -1.56
C THR A 501 -25.88 -13.86 -1.49
N LEU A 502 -25.51 -13.21 -2.59
CA LEU A 502 -24.43 -12.24 -2.67
C LEU A 502 -24.99 -10.85 -2.45
N THR A 503 -24.36 -10.07 -1.57
CA THR A 503 -24.64 -8.64 -1.43
C THR A 503 -23.35 -7.83 -1.51
N ALA A 504 -23.43 -6.64 -2.11
CA ALA A 504 -22.29 -5.73 -2.20
C ALA A 504 -22.78 -4.27 -2.35
N SER A 505 -21.86 -3.32 -2.19
CA SER A 505 -22.06 -1.92 -2.57
C SER A 505 -21.17 -1.56 -3.76
N ALA A 506 -21.78 -1.15 -4.87
CA ALA A 506 -21.10 -0.62 -6.04
C ALA A 506 -21.04 0.90 -5.97
N THR A 507 -19.88 1.52 -6.21
CA THR A 507 -19.75 2.98 -6.13
C THR A 507 -18.77 3.56 -7.14
N HIS A 508 -19.15 4.66 -7.77
CA HIS A 508 -18.29 5.42 -8.66
C HIS A 508 -17.75 6.72 -8.00
N THR A 509 -17.85 6.86 -6.68
CA THR A 509 -17.47 8.10 -5.98
C THR A 509 -16.03 8.15 -5.50
N ARG A 510 -15.29 7.03 -5.56
CA ARG A 510 -13.95 6.87 -4.95
C ARG A 510 -12.82 7.53 -5.75
N PHE A 511 -12.91 8.84 -5.95
CA PHE A 511 -11.90 9.66 -6.59
C PHE A 511 -11.44 10.77 -5.64
N ASN A 512 -10.15 11.06 -5.63
CA ASN A 512 -9.62 12.25 -4.97
C ASN A 512 -9.88 13.49 -5.84
N GLN A 513 -10.56 14.49 -5.25
CA GLN A 513 -11.00 15.71 -5.93
C GLN A 513 -10.17 16.95 -5.55
N SER A 514 -9.02 16.77 -4.88
CA SER A 514 -8.24 17.89 -4.33
C SER A 514 -7.49 18.73 -5.38
N ASN A 515 -7.32 18.21 -6.60
CA ASN A 515 -6.68 18.92 -7.70
C ASN A 515 -7.37 18.58 -9.05
N GLY A 516 -8.33 19.43 -9.41
CA GLY A 516 -9.27 19.20 -10.50
C GLY A 516 -10.45 18.29 -10.08
N THR A 517 -11.39 18.08 -10.99
CA THR A 517 -12.63 17.33 -10.73
C THR A 517 -12.76 16.14 -11.66
N GLU A 518 -12.99 14.95 -11.09
CA GLU A 518 -13.43 13.78 -11.81
C GLU A 518 -14.96 13.71 -11.82
N PRO A 519 -15.61 13.60 -13.00
CA PRO A 519 -17.05 13.42 -13.09
C PRO A 519 -17.47 12.09 -12.45
N VAL A 520 -18.32 12.17 -11.42
CA VAL A 520 -18.98 10.99 -10.84
C VAL A 520 -20.22 10.65 -11.68
N ARG A 521 -20.51 9.36 -11.84
CA ARG A 521 -21.56 8.82 -12.69
C ARG A 521 -22.36 7.77 -11.93
N ASN A 522 -23.60 7.57 -12.33
CA ASN A 522 -24.43 6.51 -11.77
C ASN A 522 -23.83 5.14 -12.06
N VAL A 523 -24.01 4.22 -11.13
CA VAL A 523 -23.85 2.80 -11.41
C VAL A 523 -25.02 2.37 -12.28
N THR A 524 -24.77 1.53 -13.28
CA THR A 524 -25.79 1.11 -14.28
C THR A 524 -25.97 -0.40 -14.37
N ALA A 525 -24.98 -1.16 -13.89
CA ALA A 525 -25.07 -2.61 -13.82
C ALA A 525 -24.06 -3.16 -12.82
N ALA A 526 -24.33 -4.35 -12.28
CA ALA A 526 -23.38 -5.15 -11.53
C ALA A 526 -23.53 -6.63 -11.89
N GLN A 527 -22.42 -7.37 -11.87
CA GLN A 527 -22.42 -8.79 -12.23
C GLN A 527 -21.37 -9.56 -11.43
N ALA A 528 -21.66 -10.83 -11.19
CA ALA A 528 -20.77 -11.79 -10.56
C ALA A 528 -20.40 -12.94 -11.53
N PHE A 529 -19.30 -13.64 -11.25
CA PHE A 529 -18.85 -14.83 -11.97
C PHE A 529 -18.27 -15.82 -10.97
N ILE A 530 -18.42 -17.13 -11.23
CA ILE A 530 -17.84 -18.20 -10.40
C ILE A 530 -16.72 -18.86 -11.20
N ASP A 531 -15.51 -18.86 -10.63
CA ASP A 531 -14.23 -19.43 -11.10
C ASP A 531 -13.67 -18.90 -12.42
N VAL A 532 -14.52 -18.60 -13.41
CA VAL A 532 -14.10 -18.06 -14.70
C VAL A 532 -14.21 -16.54 -14.65
N PRO A 533 -13.08 -15.79 -14.69
CA PRO A 533 -13.12 -14.35 -14.54
C PRO A 533 -13.74 -13.66 -15.77
N PRO A 534 -14.24 -12.42 -15.62
CA PRO A 534 -15.03 -11.71 -16.64
C PRO A 534 -14.37 -11.48 -18.01
N TRP A 535 -13.04 -11.63 -18.10
CA TRP A 535 -12.28 -11.43 -19.34
C TRP A 535 -11.92 -12.75 -20.04
N SER A 536 -12.23 -13.89 -19.42
CA SER A 536 -11.92 -15.21 -19.98
C SER A 536 -13.05 -15.71 -20.89
N ALA A 537 -12.68 -16.44 -21.93
CA ALA A 537 -13.65 -17.16 -22.75
C ALA A 537 -14.44 -18.16 -21.88
N GLY A 538 -15.76 -18.23 -22.09
CA GLY A 538 -16.65 -19.09 -21.31
C GLY A 538 -17.15 -18.48 -19.97
N ALA A 539 -16.76 -17.26 -19.64
CA ALA A 539 -17.29 -16.55 -18.48
C ALA A 539 -18.80 -16.33 -18.63
N THR A 540 -19.59 -16.87 -17.70
CA THR A 540 -21.05 -16.71 -17.67
C THR A 540 -21.43 -15.69 -16.59
N PRO A 541 -21.98 -14.52 -16.95
CA PRO A 541 -22.32 -13.50 -15.98
C PRO A 541 -23.56 -13.86 -15.17
N ILE A 542 -23.50 -13.63 -13.87
CA ILE A 542 -24.64 -13.65 -12.95
C ILE A 542 -25.03 -12.18 -12.71
N THR A 543 -26.16 -11.76 -13.27
CA THR A 543 -26.67 -10.39 -13.09
C THR A 543 -27.00 -10.13 -11.62
N LEU A 544 -26.51 -9.02 -11.09
CA LEU A 544 -26.90 -8.49 -9.78
C LEU A 544 -27.88 -7.34 -9.98
N ALA A 545 -28.95 -7.32 -9.19
CA ALA A 545 -29.95 -6.26 -9.20
C ALA A 545 -29.60 -5.18 -8.17
N ALA A 546 -29.97 -3.93 -8.46
CA ALA A 546 -30.01 -2.89 -7.43
C ALA A 546 -31.04 -3.29 -6.37
N SER A 547 -30.67 -3.20 -5.09
CA SER A 547 -31.50 -3.68 -3.98
C SER A 547 -32.79 -2.86 -3.80
N ASP A 548 -32.82 -1.63 -4.29
CA ASP A 548 -34.01 -0.77 -4.34
C ASP A 548 -34.82 -0.95 -5.64
N GLY A 549 -34.38 -1.84 -6.54
CA GLY A 549 -35.02 -2.14 -7.81
C GLY A 549 -34.60 -1.25 -8.99
N SER A 550 -33.70 -0.26 -8.81
CA SER A 550 -33.31 0.63 -9.91
C SER A 550 -31.89 1.18 -9.80
N PHE A 551 -31.06 0.97 -10.82
CA PHE A 551 -29.75 1.62 -10.96
C PHE A 551 -29.91 3.13 -11.31
N ASN A 552 -29.97 3.99 -10.30
CA ASN A 552 -30.27 5.42 -10.43
C ASN A 552 -29.34 6.34 -9.62
N ALA A 553 -28.35 5.78 -8.91
CA ALA A 553 -27.44 6.50 -8.02
C ALA A 553 -25.96 6.23 -8.32
N THR A 554 -25.09 7.12 -7.82
CA THR A 554 -23.62 6.99 -7.93
C THR A 554 -23.04 5.93 -7.01
N THR A 555 -23.83 5.48 -6.03
CA THR A 555 -23.56 4.36 -5.14
C THR A 555 -24.83 3.53 -5.04
N GLU A 556 -24.73 2.24 -5.30
CA GLU A 556 -25.84 1.30 -5.32
C GLU A 556 -25.56 0.12 -4.41
N ALA A 557 -26.55 -0.26 -3.60
CA ALA A 557 -26.55 -1.58 -2.99
C ALA A 557 -27.00 -2.58 -4.05
N VAL A 558 -26.26 -3.67 -4.22
CA VAL A 558 -26.56 -4.69 -5.21
C VAL A 558 -26.66 -6.07 -4.56
N SER A 559 -27.58 -6.89 -5.06
CA SER A 559 -27.77 -8.26 -4.60
C SER A 559 -28.09 -9.22 -5.73
N GLY A 560 -27.80 -10.50 -5.51
CA GLY A 560 -28.14 -11.58 -6.44
C GLY A 560 -27.90 -12.95 -5.81
N THR A 561 -28.43 -13.98 -6.45
CA THR A 561 -28.32 -15.36 -5.96
C THR A 561 -27.28 -16.13 -6.77
N LEU A 562 -26.30 -16.71 -6.09
CA LEU A 562 -25.35 -17.65 -6.66
C LEU A 562 -25.94 -19.06 -6.62
N ASN A 563 -26.01 -19.70 -7.79
CA ASN A 563 -26.39 -21.11 -7.89
C ASN A 563 -25.16 -21.99 -7.62
N THR A 564 -25.19 -22.75 -6.54
CA THR A 564 -24.11 -23.66 -6.15
C THR A 564 -24.31 -25.09 -6.64
N THR A 565 -25.39 -25.35 -7.39
CA THR A 565 -25.69 -26.68 -7.94
C THR A 565 -24.60 -27.07 -8.92
N GLY A 566 -24.03 -28.27 -8.72
CA GLY A 566 -23.00 -28.81 -9.60
C GLY A 566 -21.60 -28.23 -9.39
N LEU A 567 -21.41 -27.30 -8.45
CA LEU A 567 -20.08 -26.89 -8.03
C LEU A 567 -19.41 -28.05 -7.27
N SER A 568 -18.11 -28.24 -7.55
CA SER A 568 -17.28 -29.23 -6.85
C SER A 568 -17.07 -28.86 -5.38
N LEU A 569 -16.64 -29.82 -4.56
CA LEU A 569 -16.21 -29.51 -3.21
C LEU A 569 -14.93 -28.68 -3.22
N GLY A 570 -14.83 -27.71 -2.31
CA GLY A 570 -13.66 -26.86 -2.13
C GLY A 570 -13.95 -25.38 -2.28
N LYS A 571 -12.89 -24.60 -2.47
CA LYS A 571 -12.97 -23.15 -2.64
C LYS A 571 -13.21 -22.79 -4.10
N HIS A 572 -14.19 -21.94 -4.32
CA HIS A 572 -14.51 -21.30 -5.59
C HIS A 572 -14.26 -19.79 -5.48
N LEU A 573 -13.82 -19.16 -6.57
CA LEU A 573 -13.64 -17.70 -6.61
C LEU A 573 -14.87 -17.03 -7.18
N VAL A 574 -15.49 -16.14 -6.41
CA VAL A 574 -16.58 -15.29 -6.89
C VAL A 574 -16.00 -13.93 -7.26
N PHE A 575 -16.00 -13.61 -8.55
CA PHE A 575 -15.54 -12.32 -9.08
C PHE A 575 -16.73 -11.38 -9.22
N VAL A 576 -16.63 -10.14 -8.73
CA VAL A 576 -17.70 -9.14 -8.83
C VAL A 576 -17.17 -7.85 -9.43
N ARG A 577 -17.90 -7.28 -10.39
CA ARG A 577 -17.62 -5.97 -10.99
C ARG A 577 -18.89 -5.17 -11.23
N ALA A 578 -18.76 -3.85 -11.27
CA ALA A 578 -19.86 -2.93 -11.55
C ALA A 578 -19.54 -1.96 -12.69
N GLN A 579 -20.56 -1.49 -13.39
CA GLN A 579 -20.45 -0.61 -14.56
C GLN A 579 -20.92 0.79 -14.20
N ALA A 580 -20.16 1.81 -14.59
CA ALA A 580 -20.59 3.20 -14.51
C ALA A 580 -21.37 3.60 -15.78
N ALA A 581 -22.17 4.67 -15.72
CA ALA A 581 -22.96 5.16 -16.86
C ALA A 581 -22.13 5.60 -18.09
N SER A 582 -20.80 5.62 -17.97
CA SER A 582 -19.86 5.73 -19.10
C SER A 582 -19.76 4.45 -19.94
N GLY A 583 -20.39 3.34 -19.51
CA GLY A 583 -20.22 2.02 -20.10
C GLY A 583 -18.95 1.29 -19.64
N GLN A 584 -18.12 1.91 -18.81
CA GLN A 584 -16.87 1.33 -18.31
C GLN A 584 -17.15 0.38 -17.14
N TRP A 585 -16.60 -0.84 -17.22
CA TRP A 585 -16.60 -1.79 -16.11
C TRP A 585 -15.43 -1.50 -15.17
N GLY A 586 -15.71 -1.48 -13.87
CA GLY A 586 -14.72 -1.22 -12.84
C GLY A 586 -13.85 -2.44 -12.51
N PRO A 587 -12.93 -2.30 -11.54
CA PRO A 587 -12.07 -3.40 -11.11
C PRO A 587 -12.91 -4.54 -10.54
N VAL A 588 -12.32 -5.74 -10.59
CA VAL A 588 -12.89 -6.89 -9.92
C VAL A 588 -12.55 -6.86 -8.43
N THR A 589 -13.55 -7.14 -7.60
CA THR A 589 -13.38 -7.54 -6.20
C THR A 589 -13.85 -8.99 -6.07
N ALA A 590 -13.10 -9.81 -5.34
CA ALA A 590 -13.42 -11.22 -5.19
C ALA A 590 -13.74 -11.61 -3.75
N GLN A 591 -14.51 -12.70 -3.60
CA GLN A 591 -14.76 -13.40 -2.34
C GLN A 591 -14.68 -14.91 -2.58
N PHE A 592 -14.21 -15.68 -1.60
CA PHE A 592 -14.29 -17.13 -1.65
C PHE A 592 -15.71 -17.62 -1.40
N LEU A 593 -16.13 -18.62 -2.18
CA LEU A 593 -17.32 -19.43 -1.94
C LEU A 593 -16.85 -20.86 -1.66
N ASN A 594 -17.08 -21.34 -0.45
CA ASN A 594 -16.66 -22.67 -0.02
C ASN A 594 -17.84 -23.63 -0.16
N ILE A 595 -17.66 -24.67 -0.97
CA ILE A 595 -18.61 -25.76 -1.12
C ILE A 595 -18.12 -26.95 -0.30
N THR A 596 -18.96 -27.44 0.60
CA THR A 596 -18.60 -28.52 1.52
C THR A 596 -19.64 -29.65 1.46
N ASN A 597 -19.28 -30.81 2.00
CA ASN A 597 -20.24 -31.91 2.24
C ASN A 597 -21.09 -31.66 3.49
N VAL A 598 -20.82 -30.56 4.19
CA VAL A 598 -21.49 -30.22 5.43
C VAL A 598 -22.66 -29.34 5.02
N THR A 599 -23.86 -29.91 5.01
CA THR A 599 -25.06 -29.10 5.23
C THR A 599 -24.76 -28.32 6.51
N PRO A 600 -24.75 -26.96 6.50
CA PRO A 600 -24.55 -26.20 7.72
C PRO A 600 -25.46 -26.82 8.79
N PRO A 601 -25.01 -26.97 10.06
CA PRO A 601 -25.92 -27.42 11.11
C PRO A 601 -27.17 -26.59 10.94
N ALA A 602 -28.32 -27.23 10.72
CA ALA A 602 -29.56 -26.50 10.80
C ALA A 602 -29.49 -25.83 12.18
N ASN A 603 -29.43 -24.50 12.22
CA ASN A 603 -29.40 -23.73 13.46
C ASN A 603 -30.77 -23.88 14.13
N ASN A 604 -31.14 -25.11 14.42
CA ASN A 604 -32.37 -25.47 15.05
C ASN A 604 -32.09 -25.34 16.53
N GLU A 605 -33.02 -24.72 17.24
CA GLU A 605 -33.06 -24.85 18.68
C GLU A 605 -32.96 -26.34 19.08
N VAL A 606 -32.35 -26.58 20.24
CA VAL A 606 -32.26 -27.93 20.79
C VAL A 606 -32.84 -27.92 22.19
N GLU A 607 -33.89 -28.70 22.35
CA GLU A 607 -34.60 -28.87 23.60
C GLU A 607 -33.94 -29.91 24.52
N PRO A 608 -33.98 -29.74 25.85
CA PRO A 608 -34.62 -28.64 26.59
C PRO A 608 -33.71 -27.40 26.70
N ASN A 609 -34.21 -26.21 26.39
CA ASN A 609 -33.49 -24.94 26.55
C ASN A 609 -34.27 -23.90 27.42
N ASP A 610 -35.27 -24.36 28.17
CA ASP A 610 -36.21 -23.60 29.03
C ASP A 610 -35.61 -22.64 30.08
N SER A 611 -34.28 -22.58 30.20
CA SER A 611 -33.58 -21.80 31.21
C SER A 611 -32.23 -21.27 30.71
N ARG A 612 -31.71 -20.21 31.35
CA ARG A 612 -30.34 -19.73 31.07
C ARG A 612 -29.26 -20.80 31.26
N ALA A 613 -29.49 -21.80 32.14
CA ALA A 613 -28.51 -22.86 32.38
C ALA A 613 -28.45 -23.89 31.24
N THR A 614 -29.55 -24.01 30.49
CA THR A 614 -29.72 -24.96 29.37
C THR A 614 -29.76 -24.25 28.02
N ALA A 615 -29.43 -22.96 27.98
CA ALA A 615 -29.51 -22.14 26.77
C ALA A 615 -28.67 -22.72 25.61
N ASN A 616 -29.21 -22.68 24.39
CA ASN A 616 -28.46 -23.07 23.21
C ASN A 616 -27.32 -22.08 22.96
N ALA A 617 -26.08 -22.58 22.88
CA ALA A 617 -24.90 -21.76 22.66
C ALA A 617 -24.80 -21.31 21.21
N VAL A 618 -24.68 -20.01 21.00
CA VAL A 618 -24.57 -19.40 19.66
C VAL A 618 -23.14 -18.92 19.46
N ALA A 619 -22.38 -19.68 18.68
CA ALA A 619 -20.95 -19.46 18.49
C ALA A 619 -20.62 -18.31 17.52
N ALA A 620 -21.51 -18.03 16.57
CA ALA A 620 -21.35 -16.99 15.54
C ALA A 620 -22.71 -16.41 15.12
N PRO A 621 -22.74 -15.21 14.52
CA PRO A 621 -23.94 -14.63 13.94
C PRO A 621 -24.67 -15.60 13.00
N ALA A 622 -25.97 -15.81 13.25
CA ALA A 622 -26.77 -16.78 12.51
C ALA A 622 -28.27 -16.54 12.70
N THR A 623 -29.08 -17.09 11.80
CA THR A 623 -30.52 -17.24 11.98
C THR A 623 -30.83 -18.64 12.48
N TRP A 624 -31.51 -18.72 13.62
CA TRP A 624 -31.97 -19.94 14.24
C TRP A 624 -33.44 -20.21 13.89
N SER A 625 -33.79 -21.47 13.67
CA SER A 625 -35.17 -21.94 13.55
C SER A 625 -35.60 -22.53 14.88
N GLY A 626 -36.76 -22.11 15.37
CA GLY A 626 -37.30 -22.59 16.62
C GLY A 626 -38.80 -22.86 16.57
N ALA A 627 -39.34 -23.44 17.63
CA ALA A 627 -40.70 -23.89 17.79
C ALA A 627 -41.10 -23.97 19.28
N MET A 628 -42.00 -23.08 19.70
CA MET A 628 -42.63 -23.14 21.02
C MET A 628 -43.44 -24.44 21.16
N GLY A 629 -42.88 -25.45 21.83
CA GLY A 629 -43.47 -26.76 22.05
C GLY A 629 -44.76 -26.72 22.88
N ALA A 630 -44.84 -25.81 23.85
CA ALA A 630 -46.00 -25.59 24.69
C ALA A 630 -46.13 -24.12 25.11
N SER A 631 -47.27 -23.72 25.69
CA SER A 631 -47.45 -22.34 26.18
C SER A 631 -46.59 -21.99 27.41
N SER A 632 -45.97 -22.99 28.04
CA SER A 632 -45.02 -22.83 29.14
C SER A 632 -43.56 -22.77 28.69
N ASP A 633 -43.30 -23.03 27.41
CA ASP A 633 -41.96 -23.15 26.82
C ASP A 633 -41.22 -21.81 26.79
N ASN A 634 -39.91 -21.85 27.00
CA ASN A 634 -39.02 -20.69 26.97
C ASN A 634 -37.68 -21.00 26.32
N ASP A 635 -37.54 -20.67 25.05
CA ASP A 635 -36.26 -20.83 24.38
C ASP A 635 -35.22 -19.82 24.83
N TYR A 636 -34.15 -20.29 25.48
CA TYR A 636 -32.96 -19.49 25.74
C TYR A 636 -31.82 -19.79 24.78
N PHE A 637 -31.18 -18.72 24.31
CA PHE A 637 -29.94 -18.72 23.55
C PHE A 637 -28.88 -17.93 24.30
N VAL A 638 -27.62 -18.37 24.26
CA VAL A 638 -26.50 -17.65 24.89
C VAL A 638 -25.46 -17.24 23.85
N VAL A 639 -25.19 -15.93 23.82
CA VAL A 639 -24.18 -15.30 22.97
C VAL A 639 -23.03 -14.81 23.86
N ASN A 640 -21.79 -15.11 23.48
CA ASN A 640 -20.62 -14.48 24.09
C ASN A 640 -20.26 -13.22 23.32
N LEU A 641 -20.82 -12.08 23.74
CA LEU A 641 -20.73 -10.82 23.00
C LEU A 641 -19.36 -10.15 23.22
N PRO A 642 -18.52 -9.95 22.19
CA PRO A 642 -17.21 -9.33 22.34
C PRO A 642 -17.26 -7.90 22.91
N ALA A 643 -16.14 -7.41 23.43
CA ALA A 643 -16.03 -6.02 23.90
C ALA A 643 -16.30 -5.03 22.74
N GLY A 644 -17.17 -4.05 22.94
CA GLY A 644 -17.53 -3.05 21.93
C GLY A 644 -18.51 -3.53 20.84
N ALA A 645 -18.81 -4.83 20.76
CA ALA A 645 -19.75 -5.37 19.77
C ALA A 645 -21.20 -5.03 20.12
N THR A 646 -22.07 -4.95 19.10
CA THR A 646 -23.50 -4.63 19.26
C THR A 646 -24.34 -5.81 18.83
N LEU A 647 -24.99 -6.47 19.79
CA LEU A 647 -25.93 -7.55 19.52
C LEU A 647 -27.25 -6.98 19.01
N THR A 648 -27.69 -7.43 17.85
CA THR A 648 -29.05 -7.29 17.34
C THR A 648 -29.71 -8.66 17.32
N ALA A 649 -30.77 -8.81 18.11
CA ALA A 649 -31.62 -10.00 18.14
C ALA A 649 -32.97 -9.67 17.47
N THR A 650 -33.35 -10.45 16.46
CA THR A 650 -34.56 -10.24 15.65
C THR A 650 -35.39 -11.52 15.62
N LEU A 651 -36.55 -11.49 16.29
CA LEU A 651 -37.50 -12.59 16.36
C LEU A 651 -38.59 -12.39 15.31
N THR A 652 -38.81 -13.38 14.47
CA THR A 652 -39.90 -13.42 13.48
C THR A 652 -40.82 -14.59 13.80
N PRO A 653 -42.01 -14.35 14.41
CA PRO A 653 -43.01 -15.38 14.62
C PRO A 653 -43.73 -15.71 13.31
N ASN A 654 -44.50 -16.81 13.31
CA ASN A 654 -45.45 -17.07 12.24
C ASN A 654 -46.66 -16.11 12.31
N ALA A 655 -47.42 -16.01 11.21
CA ALA A 655 -48.52 -15.05 11.07
C ALA A 655 -49.69 -15.24 12.07
N THR A 656 -49.73 -16.34 12.80
CA THR A 656 -50.81 -16.67 13.77
C THR A 656 -50.34 -16.70 15.22
N SER A 657 -49.05 -16.44 15.46
CA SER A 657 -48.45 -16.47 16.79
C SER A 657 -47.92 -15.11 17.22
N ASP A 658 -47.88 -14.93 18.53
CA ASP A 658 -47.34 -13.76 19.21
C ASP A 658 -46.35 -14.28 20.26
N TYR A 659 -45.06 -13.98 20.05
CA TYR A 659 -43.96 -14.40 20.90
C TYR A 659 -43.12 -13.19 21.26
N ASP A 660 -42.73 -13.09 22.52
CA ASP A 660 -42.00 -11.94 23.05
C ASP A 660 -40.50 -12.21 23.12
N LEU A 661 -39.70 -11.16 22.87
CA LEU A 661 -38.24 -11.22 22.88
C LEU A 661 -37.67 -10.47 24.07
N TYR A 662 -36.82 -11.13 24.87
CA TYR A 662 -36.12 -10.53 26.00
C TYR A 662 -34.61 -10.80 25.92
N VAL A 663 -33.79 -9.88 26.44
CA VAL A 663 -32.35 -10.11 26.58
C VAL A 663 -31.90 -9.84 28.01
N TYR A 664 -31.11 -10.76 28.58
CA TYR A 664 -30.59 -10.72 29.95
C TYR A 664 -29.06 -10.76 29.98
N ASN A 665 -28.46 -10.22 31.05
CA ASN A 665 -27.05 -10.45 31.37
C ASN A 665 -26.86 -11.79 32.15
N ALA A 666 -25.61 -12.12 32.46
CA ALA A 666 -25.27 -13.35 33.20
C ALA A 666 -25.84 -13.41 34.63
N SER A 667 -26.04 -12.27 35.31
CA SER A 667 -26.70 -12.22 36.62
C SER A 667 -28.22 -12.32 36.54
N GLY A 668 -28.79 -12.30 35.33
CA GLY A 668 -30.22 -12.40 35.08
C GLY A 668 -31.00 -11.11 35.10
N THR A 669 -30.32 -9.97 35.11
CA THR A 669 -30.91 -8.66 34.92
C THR A 669 -31.34 -8.50 33.46
N GLN A 670 -32.59 -8.10 33.22
CA GLN A 670 -33.08 -7.79 31.87
C GLN A 670 -32.41 -6.51 31.36
N LEU A 671 -31.85 -6.59 30.15
CA LEU A 671 -31.17 -5.48 29.47
C LEU A 671 -32.03 -4.83 28.39
N GLY A 672 -32.96 -5.59 27.79
CA GLY A 672 -33.86 -5.11 26.76
C GLY A 672 -35.00 -6.08 26.51
N LYS A 673 -36.07 -5.60 25.88
CA LYS A 673 -37.22 -6.41 25.45
C LYS A 673 -37.95 -5.79 24.26
N SER A 674 -38.70 -6.61 23.53
CA SER A 674 -39.65 -6.22 22.49
C SER A 674 -40.84 -7.19 22.58
N GLU A 675 -42.06 -6.63 22.55
CA GLU A 675 -43.34 -7.34 22.76
C GLU A 675 -44.38 -6.85 21.73
N ARG A 676 -44.09 -7.02 20.44
CA ARG A 676 -44.97 -6.58 19.35
C ARG A 676 -46.00 -7.65 19.06
N GLY A 677 -47.24 -7.22 18.86
CA GLY A 677 -48.37 -8.16 18.74
C GLY A 677 -48.31 -9.11 17.55
N LEU A 678 -49.21 -10.11 17.57
CA LEU A 678 -49.41 -11.18 16.60
C LEU A 678 -48.83 -10.98 15.19
N GLY A 679 -47.91 -11.88 14.81
CA GLY A 679 -47.28 -11.94 13.49
C GLY A 679 -46.26 -10.83 13.19
N LEU A 680 -46.01 -9.90 14.12
CA LEU A 680 -45.03 -8.83 13.94
C LEU A 680 -43.64 -9.27 14.40
N VAL A 681 -42.62 -8.62 13.83
CA VAL A 681 -41.20 -8.89 14.12
C VAL A 681 -40.77 -8.09 15.36
N ASP A 682 -40.21 -8.79 16.34
CA ASP A 682 -39.61 -8.23 17.55
C ASP A 682 -38.11 -8.03 17.38
N THR A 683 -37.57 -6.93 17.88
CA THR A 683 -36.13 -6.64 17.76
C THR A 683 -35.58 -5.93 18.99
N VAL A 684 -34.47 -6.45 19.51
CA VAL A 684 -33.70 -5.85 20.61
C VAL A 684 -32.28 -5.62 20.14
N THR A 685 -31.73 -4.42 20.35
CA THR A 685 -30.33 -4.09 20.06
C THR A 685 -29.63 -3.61 21.32
N LEU A 686 -28.42 -4.12 21.60
CA LEU A 686 -27.62 -3.74 22.76
C LEU A 686 -26.12 -3.79 22.47
N THR A 687 -25.37 -2.81 22.95
CA THR A 687 -23.91 -2.76 22.82
C THR A 687 -23.24 -3.30 24.09
N ASN A 688 -22.21 -4.13 23.94
CA ASN A 688 -21.35 -4.53 25.06
C ASN A 688 -20.33 -3.43 25.36
N THR A 689 -20.64 -2.59 26.34
CA THR A 689 -19.77 -1.49 26.77
C THR A 689 -18.66 -1.90 27.73
N THR A 690 -18.56 -3.19 28.10
CA THR A 690 -17.48 -3.68 28.97
C THR A 690 -16.20 -3.89 28.18
N GLY A 691 -15.03 -3.72 28.82
CA GLY A 691 -13.71 -3.95 28.22
C GLY A 691 -13.35 -5.42 27.93
N ALA A 692 -14.29 -6.35 28.12
CA ALA A 692 -14.13 -7.78 27.86
C ALA A 692 -15.39 -8.37 27.21
N ALA A 693 -15.30 -9.60 26.71
CA ALA A 693 -16.47 -10.32 26.24
C ALA A 693 -17.43 -10.60 27.40
N ALA A 694 -18.73 -10.52 27.15
CA ALA A 694 -19.74 -10.70 28.17
C ALA A 694 -20.93 -11.52 27.64
N GLN A 695 -21.39 -12.48 28.45
CA GLN A 695 -22.53 -13.32 28.07
C GLN A 695 -23.83 -12.52 28.01
N ARG A 696 -24.63 -12.78 26.97
CA ARG A 696 -25.98 -12.26 26.77
C ARG A 696 -26.91 -13.44 26.51
N TYR A 697 -28.00 -13.49 27.26
CA TYR A 697 -29.01 -14.53 27.14
C TYR A 697 -30.22 -13.95 26.45
N VAL A 698 -30.51 -14.43 25.24
CA VAL A 698 -31.70 -14.06 24.48
C VAL A 698 -32.78 -15.08 24.79
N ARG A 699 -33.97 -14.63 25.18
CA ARG A 699 -35.10 -15.47 25.51
C ARG A 699 -36.25 -15.15 24.55
N VAL A 700 -36.76 -16.19 23.90
CA VAL A 700 -38.05 -16.14 23.21
C VAL A 700 -39.09 -16.71 24.17
N ARG A 701 -40.26 -16.08 24.25
CA ARG A 701 -41.31 -16.51 25.18
C ARG A 701 -42.66 -16.56 24.49
N TYR A 702 -43.42 -17.62 24.74
CA TYR A 702 -44.81 -17.70 24.30
C TYR A 702 -45.68 -16.59 24.94
N TYR A 703 -46.42 -15.85 24.12
CA TYR A 703 -47.50 -14.95 24.56
C TYR A 703 -48.89 -15.48 24.14
N SER A 704 -49.11 -15.71 22.84
CA SER A 704 -50.36 -16.30 22.33
C SER A 704 -50.19 -16.98 20.95
N GLY A 705 -51.17 -17.79 20.54
CA GLY A 705 -51.21 -18.40 19.21
C GLY A 705 -50.79 -19.88 19.17
N GLY A 706 -50.05 -20.27 18.14
CA GLY A 706 -49.70 -21.68 17.89
C GLY A 706 -48.60 -22.22 18.82
N THR A 707 -48.66 -23.52 19.12
CA THR A 707 -47.60 -24.28 19.80
C THR A 707 -47.34 -25.60 19.06
N GLY A 708 -46.29 -26.33 19.48
CA GLY A 708 -45.86 -27.60 18.92
C GLY A 708 -45.04 -27.45 17.63
N ALA A 709 -44.45 -28.56 17.17
CA ALA A 709 -43.46 -28.57 16.08
C ALA A 709 -43.93 -28.02 14.70
N THR A 710 -45.24 -27.78 14.53
CA THR A 710 -45.81 -27.27 13.27
C THR A 710 -46.27 -25.82 13.42
N ASN A 711 -47.11 -25.53 14.42
CA ASN A 711 -47.73 -24.20 14.58
C ASN A 711 -46.96 -23.30 15.55
N GLY A 712 -46.02 -23.85 16.32
CA GLY A 712 -45.18 -23.13 17.28
C GLY A 712 -43.98 -22.40 16.66
N ARG A 713 -43.81 -22.45 15.33
CA ARG A 713 -42.56 -22.08 14.68
C ARG A 713 -42.25 -20.59 14.69
N TYR A 714 -40.98 -20.26 14.83
CA TYR A 714 -40.41 -18.92 14.68
C TYR A 714 -38.98 -19.00 14.11
N THR A 715 -38.42 -17.84 13.72
CA THR A 715 -36.98 -17.71 13.46
C THR A 715 -36.37 -16.60 14.30
N LEU A 716 -35.15 -16.80 14.80
CA LEU A 716 -34.40 -15.85 15.60
C LEU A 716 -33.05 -15.51 14.93
N GLY A 717 -32.95 -14.30 14.38
CA GLY A 717 -31.68 -13.76 13.88
C GLY A 717 -30.85 -13.17 15.02
N LEU A 718 -29.59 -13.59 15.14
CA LEU A 718 -28.63 -13.06 16.11
C LEU A 718 -27.39 -12.58 15.36
N ALA A 719 -27.04 -11.30 15.49
CA ALA A 719 -25.87 -10.69 14.84
C ALA A 719 -25.10 -9.78 15.82
N TRP A 720 -23.77 -9.74 15.74
CA TRP A 720 -22.92 -8.85 16.54
C TRP A 720 -21.53 -8.60 15.97
#